data_AF-C4YPZ3-F1
#
_entry.id   AF-C4YPZ3-F1
#
_cell.length_a   1.000
_cell.length_b   1.000
_cell.length_c   1.000
_cell.angle_alpha   90.00
_cell.angle_beta   90.00
_cell.angle_gamma   90.00
#
_symmetry.space_group_name_H-M   'P 1'
#
loop_
_entity.id
_entity.type
_entity.pdbx_description
1 polymer ?
#
loop_
_entity_poly.entity_id
_entity_poly.type
_entity_poly.pdbx_seq_one_letter_code
_entity_poly.pdbx_strand_id
1 'polypeptide(L)'
;MKDNLNYQFVHRVLKTFTMGLCKFIGFTIYLSRTVLYEEEDLNTKSMNLNFFEDISPVYFIEEINDCIEWILSNDEIIEADTLITQLKIVANLVKFENTFKTTQHTSFMDGKNDIATSDSKFDFCLDAINQIIKLQNVKFDDTVIPMGSFSKFIQVDLVNKSIPEKLTSIDLETTWDCLTNIFKTIHRFTNQANSIKSINQLYDFLHYNIKFPIEKFSVFARGFFQLYFIRDNKSIFGSNNVNLPNLVIDWIENVIGKSTIMLGKFENNLSQIKDNVKAEIIKVHNANLNDLESGMYHYLTTFASNPCRSQQLLSKGLVLWDTLQVGWESFEYEMHKTYGVGDEFATGELSISVTSYVYFGKMQLMLELLLNGLSLDLYKPFEMYLIYWYADYLILNIIEHLENRVSQILLGKINHLETNIPKKIKKLKAGPKKDQLKEINLYNQQVIIPQLTATLNFNQDYLIKSLKAMRNLTQCQLKYLSVLSKLQIIDYTKGPINNLTSMENLYYLRMKPWSSIGVPMFPTFEQYQSVLTTNTAPGSNNKLTLMKCLELLASAKNNLVVVEKEYHQLIDYIKRDTKNNFLQDSLIITWYEELISAIEQLNDNISQISKIISLNKDDLKLKKKYKINITQGCHKYFPNISIIPCISK
;
A
#
# COMPACT_ATOMS: atom_id res chain seq x y z
N MET A 1 -8.16 52.30 26.85
CA MET A 1 -7.17 51.50 26.07
C MET A 1 -7.70 50.11 25.73
N LYS A 2 -8.29 49.37 26.68
CA LYS A 2 -8.89 48.05 26.41
C LYS A 2 -10.07 48.09 25.42
N ASP A 3 -10.82 49.18 25.33
CA ASP A 3 -11.98 49.28 24.42
C ASP A 3 -11.63 49.80 23.01
N ASN A 4 -10.35 49.98 22.69
CA ASN A 4 -9.93 50.36 21.34
C ASN A 4 -10.03 49.13 20.41
N LEU A 5 -10.76 49.26 19.30
CA LEU A 5 -10.97 48.16 18.35
C LEU A 5 -9.66 47.58 17.79
N ASN A 6 -8.65 48.42 17.51
CA ASN A 6 -7.33 47.95 17.07
C ASN A 6 -6.61 47.12 18.14
N TYR A 7 -6.76 47.51 19.41
CA TYR A 7 -6.22 46.73 20.53
C TYR A 7 -6.90 45.37 20.63
N GLN A 8 -8.22 45.30 20.42
CA GLN A 8 -8.98 44.06 20.43
C GLN A 8 -8.65 43.16 19.22
N PHE A 9 -8.44 43.71 18.02
CA PHE A 9 -8.00 42.91 16.87
C PHE A 9 -6.66 42.22 17.13
N VAL A 10 -5.70 42.88 17.77
CA VAL A 10 -4.41 42.27 18.09
C VAL A 10 -4.52 41.27 19.25
N HIS A 11 -5.07 41.70 20.39
CA HIS A 11 -4.98 40.93 21.62
C HIS A 11 -6.11 39.90 21.82
N ARG A 12 -7.19 40.00 21.05
CA ARG A 12 -8.29 39.02 21.05
C ARG A 12 -8.25 38.21 19.76
N VAL A 13 -8.40 38.83 18.58
CA VAL A 13 -8.54 38.10 17.31
C VAL A 13 -7.23 37.44 16.87
N LEU A 14 -6.18 38.22 16.63
CA LEU A 14 -4.89 37.70 16.13
C LEU A 14 -4.23 36.75 17.15
N LYS A 15 -4.32 37.08 18.44
CA LYS A 15 -3.84 36.21 19.53
C LYS A 15 -4.52 34.85 19.47
N THR A 16 -5.86 34.79 19.45
CA THR A 16 -6.62 33.54 19.43
C THR A 16 -6.36 32.74 18.15
N PHE A 17 -6.29 33.40 17.00
CA PHE A 17 -5.88 32.79 15.74
C PHE A 17 -4.49 32.13 15.83
N THR A 18 -3.50 32.87 16.36
CA THR A 18 -2.12 32.39 16.52
C THR A 18 -2.03 31.24 17.51
N MET A 19 -2.78 31.30 18.63
CA MET A 19 -2.84 30.23 19.62
C MET A 19 -3.39 28.92 19.02
N GLY A 20 -4.47 29.00 18.25
CA GLY A 20 -5.03 27.83 17.56
C GLY A 20 -4.06 27.21 16.54
N LEU A 21 -3.35 28.04 15.76
CA LEU A 21 -2.30 27.56 14.84
C LEU A 21 -1.16 26.90 15.60
N CYS A 22 -0.68 27.50 16.70
CA CYS A 22 0.36 26.91 17.53
C CYS A 22 -0.08 25.54 18.07
N LYS A 23 -1.33 25.41 18.52
CA LYS A 23 -1.88 24.12 18.98
C LYS A 23 -1.87 23.06 17.87
N PHE A 24 -2.29 23.43 16.66
CA PHE A 24 -2.23 22.53 15.50
C PHE A 24 -0.78 22.13 15.12
N ILE A 25 0.16 23.07 15.20
CA ILE A 25 1.59 22.80 15.00
C ILE A 25 2.09 21.80 16.05
N GLY A 26 1.70 21.95 17.32
CA GLY A 26 2.01 20.99 18.39
C GLY A 26 1.54 19.57 18.06
N PHE A 27 0.32 19.42 17.54
CA PHE A 27 -0.18 18.12 17.09
C PHE A 27 0.60 17.57 15.88
N THR A 28 0.99 18.43 14.94
CA THR A 28 1.80 18.06 13.78
C THR A 28 3.20 17.58 14.19
N ILE A 29 3.81 18.23 15.19
CA ILE A 29 5.09 17.79 15.78
C ILE A 29 4.93 16.44 16.47
N TYR A 30 3.86 16.23 17.24
CA TYR A 30 3.54 14.94 17.86
C TYR A 30 3.43 13.82 16.81
N LEU A 31 2.68 14.05 15.73
CA LEU A 31 2.57 13.13 14.60
C LEU A 31 3.94 12.79 14.02
N SER A 32 4.77 13.82 13.80
CA SER A 32 6.09 13.62 13.22
C SER A 32 7.01 12.79 14.10
N ARG A 33 7.02 13.03 15.41
CA ARG A 33 7.85 12.28 16.36
C ARG A 33 7.41 10.82 16.52
N THR A 34 6.15 10.53 16.21
CA THR A 34 5.57 9.19 16.47
C THR A 34 5.63 8.27 15.26
N VAL A 35 5.34 8.79 14.05
CA VAL A 35 5.13 7.94 12.85
C VAL A 35 5.83 8.41 11.58
N LEU A 36 6.45 9.59 11.57
CA LEU A 36 7.15 10.12 10.39
C LEU A 36 8.66 10.18 10.62
N TYR A 37 9.41 10.35 9.54
CA TYR A 37 10.86 10.52 9.61
C TYR A 37 11.21 12.00 9.71
N GLU A 38 11.87 12.36 10.82
CA GLU A 38 12.35 13.71 11.09
C GLU A 38 13.35 14.17 10.03
N GLU A 39 13.24 15.42 9.60
CA GLU A 39 14.07 16.05 8.56
C GLU A 39 13.97 15.45 7.14
N GLU A 40 13.24 14.33 6.95
CA GLU A 40 12.90 13.76 5.63
C GLU A 40 11.45 14.11 5.26
N ASP A 41 10.48 13.69 6.07
CA ASP A 41 9.06 13.96 5.83
C ASP A 41 8.66 15.35 6.33
N LEU A 42 9.12 15.73 7.52
CA LEU A 42 8.80 16.99 8.17
C LEU A 42 9.97 17.51 9.00
N ASN A 43 10.18 18.83 8.96
CA ASN A 43 11.09 19.52 9.86
C ASN A 43 10.34 19.89 11.16
N THR A 44 10.85 19.42 12.28
CA THR A 44 10.28 19.53 13.64
C THR A 44 11.03 20.52 14.53
N LYS A 45 11.95 21.33 13.96
CA LYS A 45 12.78 22.28 14.72
C LYS A 45 11.90 23.34 15.39
N SER A 46 11.69 23.16 16.69
CA SER A 46 10.85 24.06 17.52
C SER A 46 11.61 25.21 18.17
N MET A 47 12.94 25.25 18.07
CA MET A 47 13.80 26.20 18.81
C MET A 47 13.53 26.19 20.33
N ASN A 48 13.24 24.99 20.88
CA ASN A 48 12.85 24.76 22.28
C ASN A 48 11.53 25.42 22.72
N LEU A 49 10.66 25.81 21.78
CA LEU A 49 9.32 26.27 22.10
C LEU A 49 8.37 25.09 22.34
N ASN A 50 7.50 25.22 23.35
CA ASN A 50 6.39 24.31 23.60
C ASN A 50 5.14 24.85 22.89
N PHE A 51 4.63 24.09 21.93
CA PHE A 51 3.46 24.44 21.12
C PHE A 51 2.14 23.94 21.75
N PHE A 52 1.98 24.17 23.05
CA PHE A 52 0.80 23.78 23.84
C PHE A 52 0.48 22.27 23.79
N GLU A 53 1.51 21.43 23.83
CA GLU A 53 1.34 19.96 23.79
C GLU A 53 0.49 19.46 24.99
N ASP A 54 0.64 20.09 26.16
CA ASP A 54 -0.01 19.70 27.42
C ASP A 54 -1.45 20.24 27.59
N ILE A 55 -1.88 21.19 26.75
CA ILE A 55 -3.19 21.84 26.88
C ILE A 55 -4.21 21.13 25.97
N SER A 56 -5.42 20.92 26.49
CA SER A 56 -6.51 20.27 25.75
C SER A 56 -6.91 21.06 24.49
N PRO A 57 -7.12 20.40 23.34
CA PRO A 57 -7.65 21.04 22.13
C PRO A 57 -8.99 21.75 22.34
N VAL A 58 -9.84 21.24 23.24
CA VAL A 58 -11.18 21.78 23.52
C VAL A 58 -11.10 23.24 23.96
N TYR A 59 -10.13 23.58 24.83
CA TYR A 59 -9.90 24.94 25.31
C TYR A 59 -9.69 25.93 24.15
N PHE A 60 -8.89 25.56 23.15
CA PHE A 60 -8.63 26.44 22.00
C PHE A 60 -9.85 26.57 21.09
N ILE A 61 -10.66 25.51 20.95
CA ILE A 61 -11.90 25.56 20.18
C ILE A 61 -12.91 26.50 20.86
N GLU A 62 -13.05 26.42 22.18
CA GLU A 62 -13.91 27.31 22.97
C GLU A 62 -13.45 28.77 22.87
N GLU A 63 -12.15 29.05 23.08
CA GLU A 63 -11.59 30.40 22.95
C GLU A 63 -11.79 31.00 21.55
N ILE A 64 -11.69 30.18 20.50
CA ILE A 64 -11.98 30.60 19.12
C ILE A 64 -13.47 30.94 18.94
N ASN A 65 -14.37 30.11 19.48
CA ASN A 65 -15.81 30.36 19.40
C ASN A 65 -16.20 31.63 20.17
N ASP A 66 -15.66 31.85 21.37
CA ASP A 66 -15.87 33.06 22.16
C ASP A 66 -15.36 34.32 21.43
N CYS A 67 -14.29 34.18 20.64
CA CYS A 67 -13.80 35.24 19.78
C CYS A 67 -14.74 35.50 18.60
N ILE A 68 -15.30 34.46 17.98
CA ILE A 68 -16.29 34.56 16.90
C ILE A 68 -17.57 35.25 17.42
N GLU A 69 -18.09 34.85 18.58
CA GLU A 69 -19.27 35.47 19.18
C GLU A 69 -19.06 36.96 19.47
N TRP A 70 -17.85 37.32 19.91
CA TRP A 70 -17.51 38.73 20.09
C TRP A 70 -17.48 39.49 18.77
N ILE A 71 -16.90 38.95 17.70
CA ILE A 71 -16.92 39.60 16.37
C ILE A 71 -18.36 39.82 15.90
N LEU A 72 -19.22 38.79 16.05
CA LEU A 72 -20.64 38.87 15.68
C LEU A 72 -21.42 39.90 16.48
N SER A 73 -21.00 40.19 17.72
CA SER A 73 -21.66 41.17 18.60
C SER A 73 -21.23 42.62 18.32
N ASN A 74 -20.27 42.85 17.42
CA ASN A 74 -19.73 44.18 17.10
C ASN A 74 -20.00 44.52 15.64
N ASP A 75 -21.14 45.18 15.37
CA ASP A 75 -21.57 45.57 14.01
C ASP A 75 -20.62 46.57 13.31
N GLU A 76 -19.70 47.19 14.04
CA GLU A 76 -18.69 48.12 13.51
C GLU A 76 -17.57 47.42 12.71
N ILE A 77 -17.48 46.08 12.76
CA ILE A 77 -16.41 45.31 12.10
C ILE A 77 -16.78 45.05 10.63
N ILE A 78 -16.16 45.82 9.72
CA ILE A 78 -16.42 45.77 8.27
C ILE A 78 -16.11 44.38 7.66
N GLU A 79 -15.03 43.73 8.09
CA GLU A 79 -14.54 42.45 7.51
C GLU A 79 -14.85 41.22 8.39
N ALA A 80 -15.94 41.29 9.19
CA ALA A 80 -16.30 40.27 10.16
C ALA A 80 -16.35 38.85 9.58
N ASP A 81 -16.96 38.67 8.39
CA ASP A 81 -17.09 37.34 7.75
C ASP A 81 -15.73 36.73 7.39
N THR A 82 -14.76 37.53 6.92
CA THR A 82 -13.41 37.05 6.58
C THR A 82 -12.68 36.59 7.83
N LEU A 83 -12.73 37.39 8.91
CA LEU A 83 -12.09 37.06 10.19
C LEU A 83 -12.71 35.78 10.80
N ILE A 84 -14.03 35.68 10.80
CA ILE A 84 -14.75 34.49 11.30
C ILE A 84 -14.38 33.26 10.46
N THR A 85 -14.29 33.41 9.14
CA THR A 85 -13.94 32.30 8.23
C THR A 85 -12.53 31.79 8.51
N GLN A 86 -11.54 32.67 8.71
CA GLN A 86 -10.18 32.30 9.09
C GLN A 86 -10.12 31.59 10.45
N LEU A 87 -10.83 32.13 11.46
CA LEU A 87 -10.93 31.51 12.79
C LEU A 87 -11.55 30.12 12.74
N LYS A 88 -12.62 29.92 11.94
CA LYS A 88 -13.26 28.61 11.75
C LYS A 88 -12.33 27.58 11.12
N ILE A 89 -11.50 27.97 10.14
CA ILE A 89 -10.50 27.08 9.55
C ILE A 89 -9.51 26.62 10.62
N VAL A 90 -8.99 27.53 11.44
CA VAL A 90 -8.07 27.19 12.53
C VAL A 90 -8.74 26.30 13.58
N ALA A 91 -9.98 26.59 13.98
CA ALA A 91 -10.74 25.72 14.88
C ALA A 91 -10.88 24.31 14.29
N ASN A 92 -11.16 24.19 12.99
CA ASN A 92 -11.27 22.91 12.31
C ASN A 92 -9.92 22.18 12.19
N LEU A 93 -8.78 22.88 12.10
CA LEU A 93 -7.46 22.26 12.21
C LEU A 93 -7.23 21.66 13.61
N VAL A 94 -7.57 22.41 14.66
CA VAL A 94 -7.43 21.94 16.06
C VAL A 94 -8.37 20.75 16.34
N LYS A 95 -9.54 20.69 15.70
CA LYS A 95 -10.48 19.56 15.81
C LYS A 95 -9.86 18.23 15.39
N PHE A 96 -8.84 18.18 14.52
CA PHE A 96 -8.18 16.91 14.19
C PHE A 96 -7.63 16.20 15.44
N GLU A 97 -6.91 16.90 16.31
CA GLU A 97 -6.37 16.33 17.55
C GLU A 97 -7.51 15.93 18.50
N ASN A 98 -8.52 16.80 18.65
CA ASN A 98 -9.67 16.53 19.52
C ASN A 98 -10.44 15.27 19.08
N THR A 99 -10.80 15.20 17.80
CA THR A 99 -11.51 14.07 17.23
C THR A 99 -10.65 12.82 17.26
N PHE A 100 -9.35 12.91 17.00
CA PHE A 100 -8.44 11.76 17.10
C PHE A 100 -8.44 11.13 18.51
N LYS A 101 -8.36 11.97 19.56
CA LYS A 101 -8.32 11.54 20.98
C LYS A 101 -9.67 11.05 21.50
N THR A 102 -10.77 11.65 21.05
CA THR A 102 -12.13 11.31 21.51
C THR A 102 -12.78 10.18 20.70
N THR A 103 -12.31 9.93 19.47
CA THR A 103 -12.82 8.83 18.64
C THR A 103 -12.34 7.50 19.18
N GLN A 104 -13.15 6.93 20.08
CA GLN A 104 -12.93 5.60 20.64
C GLN A 104 -13.62 4.49 19.84
N HIS A 105 -14.55 4.83 18.94
CA HIS A 105 -15.38 3.87 18.21
C HIS A 105 -15.55 4.28 16.74
N THR A 106 -15.15 3.38 15.85
CA THR A 106 -15.32 3.42 14.40
C THR A 106 -16.07 2.16 14.02
N SER A 107 -17.08 2.23 13.14
CA SER A 107 -17.94 1.09 12.75
C SER A 107 -17.24 0.02 11.89
N PHE A 108 -15.91 -0.04 11.99
CA PHE A 108 -15.04 -0.90 11.21
C PHE A 108 -15.27 -2.37 11.55
N MET A 109 -15.72 -3.14 10.55
CA MET A 109 -16.09 -4.56 10.68
C MET A 109 -17.12 -4.86 11.77
N ASP A 110 -17.95 -3.88 12.13
CA ASP A 110 -19.06 -4.09 13.04
C ASP A 110 -20.18 -4.79 12.28
N GLY A 111 -20.35 -6.10 12.51
CA GLY A 111 -21.35 -6.95 11.85
C GLY A 111 -22.82 -6.58 12.13
N LYS A 112 -23.10 -5.43 12.72
CA LYS A 112 -24.43 -4.89 12.92
C LYS A 112 -24.77 -3.96 11.76
N ASN A 113 -25.85 -4.28 11.03
CA ASN A 113 -26.52 -3.38 10.10
C ASN A 113 -27.28 -2.28 10.86
N ASP A 114 -26.68 -1.69 11.90
CA ASP A 114 -27.29 -0.56 12.55
C ASP A 114 -27.11 0.63 11.61
N ILE A 115 -28.18 0.92 10.86
CA ILE A 115 -28.45 2.16 10.12
C ILE A 115 -28.56 3.36 11.10
N ALA A 116 -28.04 3.24 12.32
CA ALA A 116 -28.03 4.27 13.32
C ALA A 116 -26.91 5.26 12.99
N THR A 117 -27.26 6.26 12.19
CA THR A 117 -26.58 7.57 12.07
C THR A 117 -25.06 7.47 12.02
N SER A 118 -24.54 7.32 10.81
CA SER A 118 -23.15 7.62 10.49
C SER A 118 -22.88 9.10 10.74
N ASP A 119 -22.82 9.53 12.01
CA ASP A 119 -22.21 10.80 12.37
C ASP A 119 -20.73 10.64 12.05
N SER A 120 -20.36 11.04 10.83
CA SER A 120 -18.98 11.06 10.42
C SER A 120 -18.30 12.08 11.33
N LYS A 121 -17.51 11.57 12.28
CA LYS A 121 -16.81 12.37 13.30
C LYS A 121 -15.87 13.42 12.69
N PHE A 122 -15.63 13.31 11.38
CA PHE A 122 -14.79 14.19 10.58
C PHE A 122 -15.60 15.10 9.63
N ASP A 123 -16.92 15.20 9.77
CA ASP A 123 -17.77 16.08 8.93
C ASP A 123 -17.40 17.57 9.05
N PHE A 124 -16.72 17.97 10.13
CA PHE A 124 -16.12 19.31 10.24
C PHE A 124 -15.13 19.62 9.10
N CYS A 125 -14.57 18.60 8.43
CA CYS A 125 -13.73 18.78 7.25
C CYS A 125 -14.51 19.39 6.08
N LEU A 126 -15.80 19.05 5.91
CA LEU A 126 -16.65 19.62 4.86
C LEU A 126 -16.93 21.09 5.13
N ASP A 127 -17.20 21.45 6.40
CA ASP A 127 -17.31 22.85 6.82
C ASP A 127 -16.00 23.61 6.53
N ALA A 128 -14.84 23.04 6.89
CA ALA A 128 -13.55 23.66 6.62
C ALA A 128 -13.31 23.92 5.13
N ILE A 129 -13.64 22.96 4.26
CA ILE A 129 -13.52 23.13 2.80
C ILE A 129 -14.42 24.28 2.32
N ASN A 130 -15.66 24.37 2.80
CA ASN A 130 -16.57 25.47 2.46
C ASN A 130 -16.02 26.83 2.92
N GLN A 131 -15.40 26.90 4.11
CA GLN A 131 -14.75 28.12 4.58
C GLN A 131 -13.55 28.51 3.70
N ILE A 132 -12.72 27.54 3.26
CA ILE A 132 -11.57 27.81 2.37
C ILE A 132 -12.05 28.36 1.02
N ILE A 133 -13.10 27.78 0.42
CA ILE A 133 -13.68 28.24 -0.85
C ILE A 133 -14.14 29.70 -0.77
N LYS A 134 -14.68 30.13 0.39
CA LYS A 134 -15.02 31.55 0.59
C LYS A 134 -13.78 32.44 0.56
N LEU A 135 -12.69 32.03 1.24
CA LEU A 135 -11.45 32.81 1.29
C LEU A 135 -10.70 32.88 -0.04
N GLN A 136 -10.87 31.90 -0.93
CA GLN A 136 -10.26 31.94 -2.27
C GLN A 136 -10.69 33.17 -3.07
N ASN A 137 -11.87 33.75 -2.77
CA ASN A 137 -12.38 34.94 -3.44
C ASN A 137 -11.94 36.26 -2.79
N VAL A 138 -11.27 36.19 -1.63
CA VAL A 138 -10.81 37.37 -0.88
C VAL A 138 -9.41 37.75 -1.34
N LYS A 139 -9.21 39.05 -1.62
CA LYS A 139 -7.90 39.60 -1.96
C LYS A 139 -7.23 40.15 -0.71
N PHE A 140 -6.05 39.62 -0.40
CA PHE A 140 -5.21 40.11 0.69
C PHE A 140 -4.18 41.08 0.13
N ASP A 141 -4.00 42.20 0.83
CA ASP A 141 -3.02 43.22 0.48
C ASP A 141 -1.78 43.07 1.37
N ASP A 142 -0.74 42.45 0.81
CA ASP A 142 0.53 42.24 1.49
C ASP A 142 1.21 43.55 1.89
N THR A 143 0.87 44.69 1.25
CA THR A 143 1.45 45.99 1.60
C THR A 143 0.99 46.51 2.97
N VAL A 144 -0.10 45.94 3.51
CA VAL A 144 -0.66 46.31 4.81
C VAL A 144 0.03 45.56 5.96
N ILE A 145 0.82 44.52 5.66
CA ILE A 145 1.51 43.73 6.69
C ILE A 145 2.58 44.59 7.38
N PRO A 146 2.52 44.77 8.72
CA PRO A 146 3.50 45.59 9.42
C PRO A 146 4.92 45.06 9.23
N MET A 147 5.86 45.97 8.93
CA MET A 147 7.27 45.63 8.72
C MET A 147 7.84 44.91 9.95
N GLY A 148 8.53 43.79 9.72
CA GLY A 148 9.14 42.98 10.78
C GLY A 148 8.26 41.85 11.33
N SER A 149 6.97 41.79 10.96
CA SER A 149 6.04 40.72 11.40
C SER A 149 6.54 39.32 11.00
N PHE A 150 7.12 39.19 9.81
CA PHE A 150 7.76 37.95 9.33
C PHE A 150 9.24 38.25 9.07
N SER A 151 10.13 37.70 9.91
CA SER A 151 11.56 37.97 9.83
C SER A 151 12.39 36.78 10.31
N LYS A 152 13.71 36.83 10.05
CA LYS A 152 14.67 35.81 10.52
C LYS A 152 15.05 35.97 11.99
N PHE A 153 14.46 36.93 12.70
CA PHE A 153 14.86 37.32 14.04
C PHE A 153 14.93 36.12 14.99
N ILE A 154 13.91 35.25 14.94
CA ILE A 154 13.84 34.06 15.80
C ILE A 154 15.00 33.08 15.58
N GLN A 155 15.56 33.01 14.35
CA GLN A 155 16.69 32.12 14.04
C GLN A 155 18.03 32.61 14.60
N VAL A 156 18.12 33.90 14.94
CA VAL A 156 19.32 34.56 15.47
C VAL A 156 19.26 34.68 16.99
N ASP A 157 18.08 35.02 17.53
CA ASP A 157 17.90 35.38 18.94
C ASP A 157 17.63 34.15 19.83
N LEU A 158 16.94 33.12 19.31
CA LEU A 158 16.73 31.88 20.04
C LEU A 158 17.88 30.88 19.85
N VAL A 159 17.90 29.87 20.72
CA VAL A 159 18.86 28.76 20.64
C VAL A 159 18.63 27.99 19.33
N ASN A 160 19.46 28.31 18.33
CA ASN A 160 19.45 27.67 17.03
C ASN A 160 20.79 26.99 16.76
N LYS A 161 20.77 25.67 16.61
CA LYS A 161 21.96 24.87 16.28
C LYS A 161 22.16 24.69 14.77
N SER A 162 21.19 25.16 13.96
CA SER A 162 21.22 25.05 12.49
C SER A 162 21.71 26.35 11.86
N ILE A 163 22.17 26.25 10.62
CA ILE A 163 22.52 27.42 9.80
C ILE A 163 21.23 28.21 9.52
N PRO A 164 21.20 29.55 9.70
CA PRO A 164 20.03 30.35 9.37
C PRO A 164 19.62 30.23 7.90
N GLU A 165 18.36 29.89 7.66
CA GLU A 165 17.80 29.67 6.34
C GLU A 165 17.08 30.93 5.80
N LYS A 166 16.81 30.94 4.49
CA LYS A 166 15.96 31.98 3.90
C LYS A 166 14.50 31.73 4.29
N LEU A 167 13.74 32.79 4.47
CA LEU A 167 12.29 32.66 4.62
C LEU A 167 11.73 32.29 3.24
N THR A 168 10.96 31.21 3.20
CA THR A 168 10.25 30.78 2.00
C THR A 168 8.82 31.27 2.10
N SER A 169 8.32 31.97 1.08
CA SER A 169 6.91 32.32 0.94
C SER A 169 6.23 31.35 0.00
N ILE A 170 5.03 30.91 0.37
CA ILE A 170 4.14 30.13 -0.49
C ILE A 170 3.01 31.07 -0.89
N ASP A 171 2.60 31.02 -2.16
CA ASP A 171 1.46 31.81 -2.61
C ASP A 171 0.14 31.31 -2.01
N LEU A 172 -0.87 32.18 -2.01
CA LEU A 172 -2.15 31.89 -1.37
C LEU A 172 -2.93 30.78 -2.09
N GLU A 173 -2.85 30.69 -3.42
CA GLU A 173 -3.54 29.66 -4.21
C GLU A 173 -3.04 28.27 -3.80
N THR A 174 -1.72 28.07 -3.81
CA THR A 174 -1.07 26.84 -3.35
C THR A 174 -1.41 26.52 -1.90
N THR A 175 -1.51 27.54 -1.03
CA THR A 175 -1.88 27.38 0.39
C THR A 175 -3.30 26.85 0.54
N TRP A 176 -4.27 27.44 -0.17
CA TRP A 176 -5.67 27.02 -0.15
C TRP A 176 -5.86 25.61 -0.71
N ASP A 177 -5.13 25.27 -1.78
CA ASP A 177 -5.16 23.93 -2.34
C ASP A 177 -4.59 22.88 -1.37
N CYS A 178 -3.47 23.19 -0.71
CA CYS A 178 -2.87 22.31 0.29
C CYS A 178 -3.81 22.06 1.48
N LEU A 179 -4.42 23.12 2.02
CA LEU A 179 -5.37 23.02 3.14
C LEU A 179 -6.63 22.24 2.72
N THR A 180 -7.20 22.55 1.56
CA THR A 180 -8.35 21.82 1.02
C THR A 180 -8.04 20.34 0.87
N ASN A 181 -6.85 20.01 0.37
CA ASN A 181 -6.43 18.63 0.18
C ASN A 181 -6.26 17.87 1.51
N ILE A 182 -5.78 18.52 2.58
CA ILE A 182 -5.71 17.93 3.93
C ILE A 182 -7.10 17.49 4.40
N PHE A 183 -8.06 18.43 4.42
CA PHE A 183 -9.42 18.14 4.89
C PHE A 183 -10.12 17.11 4.02
N LYS A 184 -10.01 17.25 2.69
CA LYS A 184 -10.63 16.32 1.72
C LYS A 184 -10.07 14.90 1.86
N THR A 185 -8.75 14.76 2.00
CA THR A 185 -8.09 13.45 2.09
C THR A 185 -8.45 12.75 3.38
N ILE A 186 -8.38 13.44 4.52
CA ILE A 186 -8.71 12.86 5.83
C ILE A 186 -10.18 12.45 5.89
N HIS A 187 -11.09 13.35 5.54
CA HIS A 187 -12.52 13.04 5.48
C HIS A 187 -12.83 11.82 4.63
N ARG A 188 -12.19 11.71 3.45
CA ARG A 188 -12.38 10.56 2.55
C ARG A 188 -11.95 9.25 3.22
N PHE A 189 -10.72 9.15 3.71
CA PHE A 189 -10.24 7.87 4.22
C PHE A 189 -10.90 7.49 5.56
N THR A 190 -11.33 8.45 6.38
CA THR A 190 -12.05 8.14 7.63
C THR A 190 -13.44 7.59 7.35
N ASN A 191 -14.13 8.13 6.33
CA ASN A 191 -15.45 7.65 5.92
C ASN A 191 -15.37 6.29 5.23
N GLN A 192 -14.35 6.09 4.40
CA GLN A 192 -14.07 4.77 3.82
C GLN A 192 -13.73 3.74 4.89
N ALA A 193 -12.94 4.10 5.92
CA ALA A 193 -12.66 3.19 7.03
C ALA A 193 -13.94 2.74 7.77
N ASN A 194 -14.93 3.62 7.92
CA ASN A 194 -16.24 3.30 8.51
C ASN A 194 -17.08 2.35 7.64
N SER A 195 -16.87 2.29 6.32
CA SER A 195 -17.67 1.47 5.41
C SER A 195 -17.11 0.06 5.21
N ILE A 196 -15.90 -0.23 5.69
CA ILE A 196 -15.24 -1.53 5.55
C ILE A 196 -15.93 -2.59 6.42
N LYS A 197 -16.34 -3.69 5.78
CA LYS A 197 -17.03 -4.83 6.42
C LYS A 197 -16.29 -6.16 6.30
N SER A 198 -15.24 -6.23 5.47
CA SER A 198 -14.50 -7.46 5.21
C SER A 198 -12.99 -7.20 5.04
N ILE A 199 -12.18 -8.24 5.19
CA ILE A 199 -10.73 -8.17 4.98
C ILE A 199 -10.39 -7.84 3.53
N ASN A 200 -11.17 -8.35 2.56
CA ASN A 200 -11.01 -7.98 1.15
C ASN A 200 -11.20 -6.46 0.94
N GLN A 201 -12.19 -5.85 1.60
CA GLN A 201 -12.39 -4.40 1.53
C GLN A 201 -11.28 -3.62 2.23
N LEU A 202 -10.72 -4.13 3.32
CA LEU A 202 -9.54 -3.53 3.94
C LEU A 202 -8.32 -3.60 3.03
N TYR A 203 -8.09 -4.75 2.38
CA TYR A 203 -7.00 -4.91 1.41
C TYR A 203 -7.17 -3.92 0.25
N ASP A 204 -8.37 -3.85 -0.33
CA ASP A 204 -8.74 -2.91 -1.39
C ASP A 204 -8.49 -1.45 -0.97
N PHE A 205 -8.99 -1.06 0.20
CA PHE A 205 -8.78 0.26 0.80
C PHE A 205 -7.30 0.62 0.95
N LEU A 206 -6.51 -0.26 1.56
CA LEU A 206 -5.09 0.03 1.82
C LEU A 206 -4.29 0.12 0.53
N HIS A 207 -4.48 -0.81 -0.42
CA HIS A 207 -3.74 -0.81 -1.67
C HIS A 207 -4.13 0.33 -2.61
N TYR A 208 -5.43 0.54 -2.83
CA TYR A 208 -5.91 1.43 -3.89
C TYR A 208 -6.32 2.81 -3.40
N ASN A 209 -6.82 2.95 -2.17
CA ASN A 209 -7.31 4.24 -1.66
C ASN A 209 -6.28 4.98 -0.80
N ILE A 210 -5.30 4.26 -0.23
CA ILE A 210 -4.20 4.83 0.56
C ILE A 210 -2.89 4.81 -0.22
N LYS A 211 -2.36 3.62 -0.55
CA LYS A 211 -1.00 3.50 -1.11
C LYS A 211 -0.88 3.97 -2.54
N PHE A 212 -1.84 3.65 -3.41
CA PHE A 212 -1.82 4.08 -4.80
C PHE A 212 -1.77 5.61 -4.97
N PRO A 213 -2.64 6.41 -4.32
CA PRO A 213 -2.61 7.87 -4.42
C PRO A 213 -1.66 8.54 -3.41
N ILE A 214 -0.74 7.83 -2.77
CA ILE A 214 0.02 8.33 -1.61
C ILE A 214 0.85 9.59 -1.90
N GLU A 215 1.32 9.75 -3.14
CA GLU A 215 2.05 10.94 -3.61
C GLU A 215 1.19 12.22 -3.57
N LYS A 216 -0.13 12.07 -3.61
CA LYS A 216 -1.09 13.18 -3.53
C LYS A 216 -1.42 13.54 -2.07
N PHE A 217 -0.98 12.75 -1.09
CA PHE A 217 -1.31 12.98 0.31
C PHE A 217 -0.31 13.97 0.91
N SER A 218 -0.82 14.93 1.68
CA SER A 218 0.06 15.78 2.49
C SER A 218 0.78 14.95 3.55
N VAL A 219 1.94 15.44 3.99
CA VAL A 219 2.71 14.83 5.09
C VAL A 219 1.85 14.66 6.34
N PHE A 220 1.03 15.67 6.66
CA PHE A 220 0.08 15.60 7.78
C PHE A 220 -0.95 14.48 7.59
N ALA A 221 -1.57 14.36 6.41
CA ALA A 221 -2.56 13.32 6.15
C ALA A 221 -1.94 11.90 6.22
N ARG A 222 -0.70 11.73 5.76
CA ARG A 222 0.05 10.47 5.90
C ARG A 222 0.29 10.10 7.36
N GLY A 223 0.82 11.03 8.15
CA GLY A 223 1.05 10.82 9.58
C GLY A 223 -0.26 10.56 10.33
N PHE A 224 -1.30 11.35 10.04
CA PHE A 224 -2.62 11.19 10.64
C PHE A 224 -3.19 9.81 10.34
N PHE A 225 -3.11 9.35 9.09
CA PHE A 225 -3.58 8.01 8.73
C PHE A 225 -2.87 6.92 9.53
N GLN A 226 -1.53 6.98 9.67
CA GLN A 226 -0.78 5.96 10.41
C GLN A 226 -1.22 5.88 11.87
N LEU A 227 -1.35 7.02 12.56
CA LEU A 227 -1.89 7.05 13.92
C LEU A 227 -3.36 6.64 14.00
N TYR A 228 -4.16 7.00 13.00
CA TYR A 228 -5.58 6.70 12.97
C TYR A 228 -5.84 5.20 12.71
N PHE A 229 -5.01 4.56 11.88
CA PHE A 229 -5.17 3.17 11.47
C PHE A 229 -4.85 2.18 12.59
N ILE A 230 -3.67 2.29 13.22
CA ILE A 230 -3.28 1.42 14.34
C ILE A 230 -3.11 2.31 15.57
N ARG A 231 -4.06 2.20 16.51
CA ARG A 231 -4.07 3.02 17.74
C ARG A 231 -3.09 2.49 18.78
N ASP A 232 -2.79 3.31 19.80
CA ASP A 232 -1.87 2.95 20.89
C ASP A 232 -2.29 1.68 21.64
N ASN A 233 -3.60 1.42 21.75
CA ASN A 233 -4.15 0.19 22.34
C ASN A 233 -4.18 -1.01 21.35
N LYS A 234 -3.50 -0.90 20.20
CA LYS A 234 -3.50 -1.85 19.07
C LYS A 234 -4.87 -2.08 18.41
N SER A 235 -5.89 -1.28 18.72
CA SER A 235 -7.17 -1.35 18.00
C SER A 235 -7.00 -0.80 16.58
N ILE A 236 -7.73 -1.40 15.64
CA ILE A 236 -7.71 -0.99 14.23
C ILE A 236 -8.81 0.04 14.02
N PHE A 237 -8.43 1.25 13.62
CA PHE A 237 -9.28 2.43 13.53
C PHE A 237 -10.03 2.81 14.83
N GLY A 238 -9.68 2.24 15.99
CA GLY A 238 -10.50 2.38 17.20
C GLY A 238 -11.71 1.44 17.25
N SER A 239 -11.70 0.32 16.51
CA SER A 239 -12.76 -0.70 16.63
C SER A 239 -12.66 -1.43 17.98
N ASN A 240 -13.82 -1.72 18.58
CA ASN A 240 -13.89 -2.55 19.79
C ASN A 240 -13.70 -4.04 19.49
N ASN A 241 -13.99 -4.45 18.25
CA ASN A 241 -14.03 -5.85 17.85
C ASN A 241 -12.72 -6.29 17.19
N VAL A 242 -12.01 -5.34 16.56
CA VAL A 242 -10.80 -5.64 15.78
C VAL A 242 -9.58 -4.95 16.38
N ASN A 243 -8.63 -5.78 16.80
CA ASN A 243 -7.28 -5.38 17.20
C ASN A 243 -6.26 -6.04 16.27
N LEU A 244 -5.00 -5.59 16.35
CA LEU A 244 -3.93 -6.09 15.50
C LEU A 244 -3.73 -7.62 15.55
N PRO A 245 -3.68 -8.29 16.72
CA PRO A 245 -3.58 -9.75 16.77
C PRO A 245 -4.71 -10.50 16.04
N ASN A 246 -5.97 -10.09 16.24
CA ASN A 246 -7.10 -10.71 15.58
C ASN A 246 -7.10 -10.40 14.08
N LEU A 247 -6.76 -9.16 13.70
CA LEU A 247 -6.63 -8.76 12.30
C LEU A 247 -5.60 -9.63 11.58
N VAL A 248 -4.45 -9.92 12.20
CA VAL A 248 -3.41 -10.78 11.61
C VAL A 248 -3.99 -12.16 11.26
N ILE A 249 -4.72 -12.78 12.18
CA ILE A 249 -5.36 -14.08 11.94
C ILE A 249 -6.37 -13.98 10.81
N ASP A 250 -7.27 -13.00 10.87
CA ASP A 250 -8.29 -12.79 9.85
C ASP A 250 -7.69 -12.51 8.47
N TRP A 251 -6.59 -11.77 8.43
CA TRP A 251 -5.85 -11.46 7.22
C TRP A 251 -5.25 -12.71 6.57
N ILE A 252 -4.64 -13.58 7.37
CA ILE A 252 -4.09 -14.85 6.91
C ILE A 252 -5.21 -15.76 6.40
N GLU A 253 -6.25 -15.94 7.21
CA GLU A 253 -7.38 -16.80 6.89
C GLU A 253 -8.21 -16.31 5.69
N ASN A 254 -8.14 -15.01 5.35
CA ASN A 254 -8.74 -14.48 4.13
C ASN A 254 -8.10 -15.03 2.85
N VAL A 255 -6.90 -15.62 2.91
CA VAL A 255 -6.23 -16.26 1.78
C VAL A 255 -6.25 -17.78 1.89
N ILE A 256 -5.86 -18.33 3.04
CA ILE A 256 -5.72 -19.77 3.27
C ILE A 256 -6.97 -20.43 3.89
N GLY A 257 -8.02 -19.66 4.13
CA GLY A 257 -9.30 -20.11 4.64
C GLY A 257 -9.42 -20.11 6.16
N LYS A 258 -10.65 -19.87 6.63
CA LYS A 258 -11.06 -19.89 8.03
C LYS A 258 -10.79 -21.22 8.74
N SER A 259 -10.71 -21.16 10.08
CA SER A 259 -10.50 -22.30 10.96
C SER A 259 -9.15 -23.00 10.75
N THR A 260 -8.09 -22.23 10.50
CA THR A 260 -6.72 -22.78 10.42
C THR A 260 -6.30 -23.27 11.79
N ILE A 261 -5.87 -24.53 11.92
CA ILE A 261 -5.63 -25.19 13.22
C ILE A 261 -4.56 -24.47 14.06
N MET A 262 -3.54 -23.96 13.39
CA MET A 262 -2.42 -23.26 14.01
C MET A 262 -2.74 -21.81 14.40
N LEU A 263 -3.90 -21.29 14.00
CA LEU A 263 -4.35 -19.93 14.28
C LEU A 263 -5.60 -19.94 15.18
N GLY A 264 -5.68 -19.02 16.14
CA GLY A 264 -6.84 -18.92 17.03
C GLY A 264 -6.82 -19.93 18.19
N LYS A 265 -7.85 -20.78 18.31
CA LYS A 265 -8.07 -21.69 19.47
C LYS A 265 -7.16 -22.93 19.45
N PHE A 266 -5.87 -22.72 19.21
CA PHE A 266 -4.85 -23.76 19.08
C PHE A 266 -4.80 -24.71 20.28
N GLU A 267 -4.94 -24.18 21.50
CA GLU A 267 -4.90 -24.96 22.74
C GLU A 267 -5.91 -26.12 22.81
N ASN A 268 -7.05 -25.99 22.12
CA ASN A 268 -8.08 -27.04 22.06
C ASN A 268 -7.57 -28.31 21.37
N ASN A 269 -6.62 -28.17 20.44
CA ASN A 269 -6.01 -29.27 19.71
C ASN A 269 -4.93 -29.99 20.52
N LEU A 270 -4.55 -29.45 21.69
CA LEU A 270 -3.50 -30.01 22.57
C LEU A 270 -4.07 -30.85 23.72
N SER A 271 -5.37 -31.15 23.72
CA SER A 271 -6.06 -31.83 24.84
C SER A 271 -5.52 -33.22 25.20
N GLN A 272 -4.79 -33.88 24.28
CA GLN A 272 -4.22 -35.21 24.49
C GLN A 272 -2.73 -35.18 24.91
N ILE A 273 -2.14 -33.98 25.04
CA ILE A 273 -0.72 -33.78 25.36
C ILE A 273 -0.57 -33.52 26.86
N LYS A 274 0.52 -34.01 27.47
CA LYS A 274 0.85 -33.79 28.88
C LYS A 274 1.02 -32.29 29.19
N ASP A 275 0.58 -31.85 30.36
CA ASP A 275 0.53 -30.43 30.73
C ASP A 275 1.88 -29.70 30.66
N ASN A 276 2.97 -30.36 31.06
CA ASN A 276 4.31 -29.78 31.01
C ASN A 276 4.76 -29.50 29.56
N VAL A 277 4.53 -30.44 28.65
CA VAL A 277 4.85 -30.29 27.22
C VAL A 277 3.90 -29.28 26.56
N LYS A 278 2.61 -29.31 26.94
CA LYS A 278 1.61 -28.36 26.46
C LYS A 278 2.01 -26.92 26.77
N ALA A 279 2.50 -26.63 27.97
CA ALA A 279 2.94 -25.29 28.36
C ALA A 279 4.13 -24.80 27.51
N GLU A 280 5.07 -25.68 27.17
CA GLU A 280 6.20 -25.36 26.30
C GLU A 280 5.76 -25.08 24.86
N ILE A 281 4.88 -25.91 24.30
CA ILE A 281 4.29 -25.72 22.97
C ILE A 281 3.55 -24.37 22.89
N ILE A 282 2.72 -24.04 23.89
CA ILE A 282 1.98 -22.77 23.93
C ILE A 282 2.94 -21.58 24.00
N LYS A 283 4.05 -21.70 24.74
CA LYS A 283 5.07 -20.65 24.81
C LYS A 283 5.70 -20.39 23.43
N VAL A 284 6.07 -21.44 22.70
CA VAL A 284 6.65 -21.33 21.35
C VAL A 284 5.62 -20.78 20.36
N HIS A 285 4.38 -21.27 20.42
CA HIS A 285 3.28 -20.79 19.59
C HIS A 285 3.01 -19.30 19.77
N ASN A 286 2.93 -18.83 21.03
CA ASN A 286 2.74 -17.41 21.33
C ASN A 286 3.92 -16.55 20.86
N ALA A 287 5.16 -17.06 20.94
CA ALA A 287 6.31 -16.36 20.39
C ALA A 287 6.20 -16.20 18.87
N ASN A 288 5.86 -17.26 18.14
CA ASN A 288 5.66 -17.23 16.70
C ASN A 288 4.50 -16.31 16.27
N LEU A 289 3.41 -16.25 17.06
CA LEU A 289 2.31 -15.31 16.83
C LEU A 289 2.74 -13.86 17.05
N ASN A 290 3.53 -13.56 18.08
CA ASN A 290 4.05 -12.22 18.31
C ASN A 290 5.00 -11.78 17.19
N ASP A 291 5.85 -12.68 16.70
CA ASP A 291 6.73 -12.40 15.57
C ASP A 291 5.92 -12.14 14.29
N LEU A 292 4.87 -12.92 14.06
CA LEU A 292 3.94 -12.72 12.95
C LEU A 292 3.19 -11.38 13.05
N GLU A 293 2.73 -11.02 14.24
CA GLU A 293 2.13 -9.70 14.52
C GLU A 293 3.12 -8.57 14.19
N SER A 294 4.38 -8.71 14.59
CA SER A 294 5.44 -7.74 14.29
C SER A 294 5.70 -7.61 12.78
N GLY A 295 5.76 -8.73 12.05
CA GLY A 295 5.89 -8.76 10.60
C GLY A 295 4.74 -8.08 9.86
N MET A 296 3.52 -8.33 10.33
CA MET A 296 2.32 -7.69 9.81
C MET A 296 2.26 -6.20 10.15
N TYR A 297 2.61 -5.80 11.38
CA TYR A 297 2.71 -4.40 11.76
C TYR A 297 3.69 -3.65 10.85
N HIS A 298 4.88 -4.21 10.65
CA HIS A 298 5.89 -3.66 9.73
C HIS A 298 5.31 -3.50 8.31
N TYR A 299 4.62 -4.52 7.80
CA TYR A 299 3.96 -4.44 6.48
C TYR A 299 2.89 -3.32 6.43
N LEU A 300 2.01 -3.26 7.43
CA LEU A 300 0.90 -2.31 7.49
C LEU A 300 1.39 -0.84 7.54
N THR A 301 2.53 -0.56 8.16
CA THR A 301 3.13 0.79 8.17
C THR A 301 3.61 1.27 6.79
N THR A 302 3.84 0.35 5.84
CA THR A 302 4.33 0.71 4.49
C THR A 302 3.30 1.43 3.63
N PHE A 303 2.00 1.28 3.91
CA PHE A 303 0.91 1.79 3.07
C PHE A 303 0.82 3.31 3.05
N ALA A 304 1.17 3.98 4.16
CA ALA A 304 1.10 5.44 4.29
C ALA A 304 2.47 6.12 4.45
N SER A 305 3.54 5.39 4.19
CA SER A 305 4.89 5.94 4.12
C SER A 305 5.08 6.72 2.81
N ASN A 306 6.03 7.66 2.77
CA ASN A 306 6.43 8.25 1.49
C ASN A 306 7.00 7.15 0.55
N PRO A 307 6.94 7.29 -0.78
CA PRO A 307 7.35 6.24 -1.72
C PRO A 307 8.77 5.73 -1.51
N CYS A 308 9.74 6.62 -1.29
CA CYS A 308 11.14 6.27 -1.04
C CYS A 308 11.30 5.46 0.24
N ARG A 309 10.60 5.84 1.30
CA ARG A 309 10.64 5.14 2.58
C ARG A 309 9.92 3.80 2.53
N SER A 310 8.78 3.74 1.84
CA SER A 310 8.07 2.49 1.57
C SER A 310 9.00 1.47 0.91
N GLN A 311 9.77 1.88 -0.10
CA GLN A 311 10.79 1.05 -0.76
C GLN A 311 11.84 0.51 0.22
N GLN A 312 12.35 1.34 1.14
CA GLN A 312 13.34 0.92 2.14
C GLN A 312 12.74 -0.05 3.17
N LEU A 313 11.52 0.22 3.64
CA LEU A 313 10.80 -0.64 4.58
C LEU A 313 10.50 -2.00 3.96
N LEU A 314 10.06 -2.04 2.70
CA LEU A 314 9.87 -3.30 1.96
C LEU A 314 11.17 -4.11 1.90
N SER A 315 12.29 -3.46 1.55
CA SER A 315 13.60 -4.14 1.50
C SER A 315 14.02 -4.73 2.85
N LYS A 316 13.81 -4.00 3.95
CA LYS A 316 14.06 -4.53 5.32
C LYS A 316 13.09 -5.66 5.66
N GLY A 317 11.83 -5.53 5.24
CA GLY A 317 10.77 -6.50 5.49
C GLY A 317 11.04 -7.86 4.88
N LEU A 318 11.73 -7.95 3.74
CA LEU A 318 11.99 -9.24 3.08
C LEU A 318 12.71 -10.25 3.99
N VAL A 319 13.75 -9.81 4.70
CA VAL A 319 14.51 -10.69 5.63
C VAL A 319 13.66 -11.10 6.83
N LEU A 320 12.83 -10.18 7.33
CA LEU A 320 11.89 -10.46 8.40
C LEU A 320 10.89 -11.55 8.00
N TRP A 321 10.28 -11.40 6.82
CA TRP A 321 9.30 -12.36 6.30
C TRP A 321 9.91 -13.73 5.94
N ASP A 322 11.17 -13.75 5.49
CA ASP A 322 11.90 -15.01 5.28
C ASP A 322 12.17 -15.74 6.61
N THR A 323 12.53 -14.98 7.65
CA THR A 323 12.72 -15.54 9.02
C THR A 323 11.41 -16.08 9.58
N LEU A 324 10.29 -15.37 9.38
CA LEU A 324 8.96 -15.84 9.77
C LEU A 324 8.60 -17.14 9.08
N GLN A 325 8.94 -17.29 7.79
CA GLN A 325 8.67 -18.52 7.06
C GLN A 325 9.41 -19.70 7.70
N VAL A 326 10.72 -19.56 7.98
CA VAL A 326 11.52 -20.63 8.58
C VAL A 326 11.00 -21.02 9.97
N GLY A 327 10.63 -20.02 10.78
CA GLY A 327 10.09 -20.25 12.13
C GLY A 327 8.76 -21.00 12.10
N TRP A 328 7.83 -20.57 11.26
CA TRP A 328 6.52 -21.23 11.12
C TRP A 328 6.63 -22.61 10.47
N GLU A 329 7.49 -22.79 9.47
CA GLU A 329 7.69 -24.08 8.80
C GLU A 329 8.19 -25.14 9.80
N SER A 330 9.22 -24.77 10.58
CA SER A 330 9.79 -25.64 11.61
C SER A 330 8.73 -26.04 12.65
N PHE A 331 7.95 -25.06 13.10
CA PHE A 331 6.90 -25.27 14.09
C PHE A 331 5.75 -26.14 13.56
N GLU A 332 5.20 -25.84 12.38
CA GLU A 332 4.10 -26.63 11.81
C GLU A 332 4.54 -28.08 11.53
N TYR A 333 5.77 -28.29 11.06
CA TYR A 333 6.32 -29.62 10.83
C TYR A 333 6.50 -30.41 12.13
N GLU A 334 7.06 -29.80 13.18
CA GLU A 334 7.21 -30.44 14.48
C GLU A 334 5.86 -30.80 15.10
N MET A 335 4.88 -29.90 15.02
CA MET A 335 3.53 -30.13 15.55
C MET A 335 2.83 -31.30 14.87
N HIS A 336 2.93 -31.41 13.55
CA HIS A 336 2.32 -32.52 12.81
C HIS A 336 3.06 -33.83 13.06
N LYS A 337 4.39 -33.84 12.94
CA LYS A 337 5.20 -35.06 13.05
C LYS A 337 5.18 -35.66 14.46
N THR A 338 5.27 -34.83 15.49
CA THR A 338 5.41 -35.29 16.89
C THR A 338 4.04 -35.49 17.54
N TYR A 339 3.06 -34.64 17.22
CA TYR A 339 1.78 -34.61 17.93
C TYR A 339 0.55 -34.85 17.04
N GLY A 340 0.72 -34.97 15.72
CA GLY A 340 -0.40 -35.15 14.78
C GLY A 340 -1.34 -33.95 14.71
N VAL A 341 -0.84 -32.76 15.06
CA VAL A 341 -1.62 -31.51 15.05
C VAL A 341 -1.23 -30.70 13.83
N GLY A 342 -2.20 -30.39 12.97
CA GLY A 342 -2.02 -29.46 11.84
C GLY A 342 -3.06 -29.66 10.75
N ASP A 343 -3.13 -28.68 9.86
CA ASP A 343 -3.99 -28.73 8.69
C ASP A 343 -3.43 -29.71 7.65
N GLU A 344 -4.28 -30.56 7.09
CA GLU A 344 -3.91 -31.57 6.10
C GLU A 344 -4.61 -31.31 4.76
N PHE A 345 -3.95 -31.69 3.67
CA PHE A 345 -4.57 -31.80 2.36
C PHE A 345 -5.65 -32.88 2.36
N ALA A 346 -6.45 -32.92 1.30
CA ALA A 346 -7.43 -33.99 1.12
C ALA A 346 -6.79 -35.40 1.06
N THR A 347 -5.51 -35.48 0.70
CA THR A 347 -4.69 -36.71 0.70
C THR A 347 -4.28 -37.17 2.11
N GLY A 348 -4.40 -36.31 3.12
CA GLY A 348 -3.92 -36.54 4.49
C GLY A 348 -2.48 -36.10 4.74
N GLU A 349 -1.80 -35.52 3.75
CA GLU A 349 -0.45 -34.95 3.91
C GLU A 349 -0.49 -33.58 4.57
N LEU A 350 0.57 -33.22 5.31
CA LEU A 350 0.69 -31.92 5.98
C LEU A 350 0.66 -30.75 4.98
N SER A 351 -0.18 -29.76 5.27
CA SER A 351 -0.39 -28.62 4.39
C SER A 351 0.45 -27.38 4.71
N ILE A 352 1.09 -27.28 5.89
CA ILE A 352 1.83 -26.10 6.41
C ILE A 352 1.12 -24.78 6.04
N SER A 353 -0.10 -24.64 6.56
CA SER A 353 -1.06 -23.62 6.14
C SER A 353 -0.57 -22.21 6.43
N VAL A 354 -0.04 -21.95 7.63
CA VAL A 354 0.44 -20.61 8.02
C VAL A 354 1.70 -20.24 7.22
N THR A 355 2.64 -21.17 7.12
CA THR A 355 3.85 -21.03 6.29
C THR A 355 3.49 -20.70 4.83
N SER A 356 2.44 -21.33 4.31
CA SER A 356 1.97 -21.08 2.94
C SER A 356 1.47 -19.64 2.75
N TYR A 357 0.81 -19.03 3.74
CA TYR A 357 0.49 -17.61 3.68
C TYR A 357 1.74 -16.74 3.80
N VAL A 358 2.64 -17.03 4.75
CA VAL A 358 3.86 -16.23 4.96
C VAL A 358 4.69 -16.20 3.67
N TYR A 359 4.82 -17.33 2.98
CA TYR A 359 5.44 -17.41 1.67
C TYR A 359 4.74 -16.53 0.62
N PHE A 360 3.40 -16.59 0.55
CA PHE A 360 2.61 -15.75 -0.36
C PHE A 360 2.83 -14.25 -0.09
N GLY A 361 2.71 -13.81 1.16
CA GLY A 361 2.94 -12.42 1.56
C GLY A 361 4.36 -11.97 1.23
N LYS A 362 5.38 -12.78 1.57
CA LYS A 362 6.78 -12.52 1.21
C LYS A 362 6.96 -12.30 -0.29
N MET A 363 6.36 -13.16 -1.11
CA MET A 363 6.45 -13.06 -2.57
C MET A 363 5.78 -11.79 -3.11
N GLN A 364 4.64 -11.38 -2.54
CA GLN A 364 4.02 -10.10 -2.88
C GLN A 364 4.94 -8.92 -2.55
N LEU A 365 5.60 -8.93 -1.38
CA LEU A 365 6.57 -7.89 -0.99
C LEU A 365 7.78 -7.87 -1.94
N MET A 366 8.28 -9.03 -2.35
CA MET A 366 9.39 -9.13 -3.31
C MET A 366 9.02 -8.50 -4.65
N LEU A 367 7.83 -8.80 -5.17
CA LEU A 367 7.33 -8.25 -6.42
C LEU A 367 7.08 -6.75 -6.31
N GLU A 368 6.49 -6.31 -5.20
CA GLU A 368 6.21 -4.91 -4.98
C GLU A 368 7.49 -4.07 -4.85
N LEU A 369 8.49 -4.55 -4.10
CA LEU A 369 9.81 -3.92 -4.03
C LEU A 369 10.43 -3.76 -5.43
N LEU A 370 10.30 -4.79 -6.27
CA LEU A 370 10.85 -4.78 -7.62
C LEU A 370 10.14 -3.73 -8.49
N LEU A 371 8.81 -3.75 -8.52
CA LEU A 371 8.03 -2.89 -9.42
C LEU A 371 7.97 -1.42 -8.96
N ASN A 372 7.92 -1.15 -7.65
CA ASN A 372 7.99 0.23 -7.13
C ASN A 372 9.32 0.93 -7.47
N GLY A 373 10.40 0.17 -7.69
CA GLY A 373 11.66 0.74 -8.13
C GLY A 373 11.60 1.39 -9.53
N LEU A 374 10.60 1.05 -10.36
CA LEU A 374 10.40 1.67 -11.68
C LEU A 374 9.91 3.11 -11.54
N SER A 375 8.92 3.37 -10.68
CA SER A 375 8.38 4.72 -10.46
C SER A 375 9.35 5.64 -9.73
N LEU A 376 10.32 5.08 -9.03
CA LEU A 376 11.39 5.79 -8.34
C LEU A 376 12.65 5.98 -9.20
N ASP A 377 12.60 5.62 -10.49
CA ASP A 377 13.73 5.69 -11.43
C ASP A 377 15.02 5.02 -10.91
N LEU A 378 14.87 3.96 -10.11
CA LEU A 378 16.01 3.25 -9.51
C LEU A 378 16.79 2.43 -10.53
N TYR A 379 16.14 2.03 -11.62
CA TYR A 379 16.71 1.14 -12.63
C TYR A 379 17.20 1.94 -13.83
N LYS A 380 18.45 1.67 -14.22
CA LYS A 380 19.03 2.22 -15.45
C LYS A 380 18.49 1.48 -16.67
N PRO A 381 18.58 2.07 -17.86
CA PRO A 381 17.96 1.47 -19.04
C PRO A 381 18.46 0.06 -19.39
N PHE A 382 19.74 -0.23 -19.14
CA PHE A 382 20.31 -1.57 -19.38
C PHE A 382 19.80 -2.63 -18.39
N GLU A 383 19.18 -2.23 -17.28
CA GLU A 383 18.63 -3.13 -16.27
C GLU A 383 17.17 -3.50 -16.57
N MET A 384 16.48 -2.78 -17.46
CA MET A 384 15.03 -2.95 -17.67
C MET A 384 14.63 -4.38 -18.03
N TYR A 385 15.44 -5.08 -18.83
CA TYR A 385 15.18 -6.49 -19.14
C TYR A 385 15.27 -7.39 -17.90
N LEU A 386 16.27 -7.17 -17.03
CA LEU A 386 16.41 -7.92 -15.77
C LEU A 386 15.19 -7.73 -14.88
N ILE A 387 14.73 -6.49 -14.72
CA ILE A 387 13.61 -6.16 -13.84
C ILE A 387 12.32 -6.85 -14.29
N TYR A 388 11.95 -6.75 -15.56
CA TYR A 388 10.75 -7.42 -16.04
C TYR A 388 10.88 -8.95 -16.10
N TRP A 389 12.07 -9.48 -16.35
CA TRP A 389 12.31 -10.92 -16.33
C TRP A 389 12.13 -11.47 -14.91
N TYR A 390 12.68 -10.79 -13.91
CA TYR A 390 12.51 -11.18 -12.53
C TYR A 390 11.08 -10.99 -12.04
N ALA A 391 10.38 -9.95 -12.53
CA ALA A 391 8.94 -9.78 -12.26
C ALA A 391 8.11 -10.95 -12.80
N ASP A 392 8.34 -11.38 -14.05
CA ASP A 392 7.68 -12.57 -14.63
C ASP A 392 7.96 -13.83 -13.79
N TYR A 393 9.21 -14.02 -13.37
CA TYR A 393 9.61 -15.12 -12.50
C TYR A 393 8.85 -15.11 -11.16
N LEU A 394 8.81 -13.97 -10.47
CA LEU A 394 8.12 -13.86 -9.19
C LEU A 394 6.61 -14.07 -9.34
N ILE A 395 5.99 -13.44 -10.34
CA ILE A 395 4.54 -13.57 -10.57
C ILE A 395 4.17 -15.03 -10.88
N LEU A 396 4.97 -15.74 -11.68
CA LEU A 396 4.76 -17.16 -11.95
C LEU A 396 4.76 -17.99 -10.67
N ASN A 397 5.76 -17.82 -9.81
CA ASN A 397 5.85 -18.54 -8.54
C ASN A 397 4.66 -18.23 -7.61
N ILE A 398 4.15 -16.99 -7.62
CA ILE A 398 2.94 -16.64 -6.86
C ILE A 398 1.71 -17.38 -7.42
N ILE A 399 1.52 -17.35 -8.73
CA ILE A 399 0.38 -18.02 -9.39
C ILE A 399 0.40 -19.52 -9.09
N GLU A 400 1.55 -20.17 -9.30
CA GLU A 400 1.70 -21.62 -9.06
C GLU A 400 1.42 -21.99 -7.60
N HIS A 401 1.88 -21.17 -6.64
CA HIS A 401 1.60 -21.39 -5.23
C HIS A 401 0.10 -21.27 -4.90
N LEU A 402 -0.58 -20.26 -5.44
CA LEU A 402 -2.01 -20.07 -5.23
C LEU A 402 -2.85 -21.20 -5.86
N GLU A 403 -2.54 -21.57 -7.11
CA GLU A 403 -3.24 -22.60 -7.87
C GLU A 403 -3.02 -24.00 -7.31
N ASN A 404 -1.78 -24.33 -6.93
CA ASN A 404 -1.43 -25.70 -6.56
C ASN A 404 -1.46 -25.94 -5.06
N ARG A 405 -1.00 -24.99 -4.24
CA ARG A 405 -0.85 -25.21 -2.79
C ARG A 405 -2.02 -24.63 -2.00
N VAL A 406 -2.29 -23.33 -2.14
CA VAL A 406 -3.35 -22.64 -1.38
C VAL A 406 -4.73 -23.21 -1.72
N SER A 407 -5.00 -23.47 -3.00
CA SER A 407 -6.25 -24.11 -3.42
C SER A 407 -6.42 -25.51 -2.81
N GLN A 408 -5.34 -26.30 -2.70
CA GLN A 408 -5.40 -27.62 -2.06
C GLN A 408 -5.57 -27.55 -0.54
N ILE A 409 -5.01 -26.52 0.13
CA ILE A 409 -5.30 -26.24 1.56
C ILE A 409 -6.80 -26.03 1.75
N LEU A 410 -7.40 -25.14 0.95
CA LEU A 410 -8.83 -24.81 1.03
C LEU A 410 -9.70 -26.05 0.77
N LEU A 411 -9.39 -26.83 -0.27
CA LEU A 411 -10.10 -28.07 -0.59
C LEU A 411 -9.92 -29.14 0.49
N GLY A 412 -8.72 -29.25 1.09
CA GLY A 412 -8.45 -30.16 2.21
C GLY A 412 -9.30 -29.82 3.43
N LYS A 413 -9.39 -28.54 3.78
CA LYS A 413 -10.28 -28.04 4.86
C LYS A 413 -11.75 -28.36 4.56
N ILE A 414 -12.24 -28.06 3.35
CA ILE A 414 -13.62 -28.37 2.95
C ILE A 414 -13.88 -29.88 3.07
N ASN A 415 -13.01 -30.72 2.52
CA ASN A 415 -13.16 -32.17 2.59
C ASN A 415 -13.12 -32.70 4.04
N HIS A 416 -12.28 -32.13 4.90
CA HIS A 416 -12.25 -32.49 6.32
C HIS A 416 -13.61 -32.25 6.99
N LEU A 417 -14.22 -31.09 6.72
CA LEU A 417 -15.52 -30.71 7.28
C LEU A 417 -16.67 -31.52 6.67
N GLU A 418 -16.66 -31.81 5.37
CA GLU A 418 -17.74 -32.53 4.69
C GLU A 418 -17.68 -34.05 4.88
N THR A 419 -16.48 -34.62 4.96
CA THR A 419 -16.30 -36.07 4.93
C THR A 419 -15.82 -36.62 6.26
N ASN A 420 -14.78 -36.03 6.85
CA ASN A 420 -14.10 -36.62 8.01
C ASN A 420 -14.88 -36.41 9.30
N ILE A 421 -15.42 -35.21 9.53
CA ILE A 421 -16.24 -34.92 10.72
C ILE A 421 -17.52 -35.78 10.73
N PRO A 422 -18.32 -35.88 9.64
CA PRO A 422 -19.50 -36.76 9.65
C PRO A 422 -19.15 -38.25 9.86
N LYS A 423 -18.03 -38.74 9.30
CA LYS A 423 -17.54 -40.10 9.58
C LYS A 423 -17.21 -40.27 11.06
N LYS A 424 -16.57 -39.29 11.72
CA LYS A 424 -16.30 -39.32 13.17
C LYS A 424 -17.60 -39.33 13.99
N ILE A 425 -18.59 -38.51 13.64
CA ILE A 425 -19.91 -38.49 14.30
C ILE A 425 -20.60 -39.86 14.21
N LYS A 426 -20.56 -40.52 13.04
CA LYS A 426 -21.14 -41.86 12.85
C LYS A 426 -20.49 -42.92 13.75
N LYS A 427 -19.18 -42.82 14.02
CA LYS A 427 -18.43 -43.76 14.87
C LYS A 427 -18.66 -43.55 16.38
N LEU A 428 -19.10 -42.36 16.81
CA LEU A 428 -19.36 -42.06 18.22
C LEU A 428 -20.68 -42.66 18.71
N LYS A 429 -20.67 -43.22 19.92
CA LYS A 429 -21.88 -43.64 20.65
C LYS A 429 -22.71 -42.41 21.09
N ALA A 430 -24.01 -42.61 21.32
CA ALA A 430 -24.89 -41.53 21.80
C ALA A 430 -24.41 -41.00 23.17
N GLY A 431 -24.37 -39.68 23.32
CA GLY A 431 -23.88 -39.00 24.51
C GLY A 431 -23.47 -37.54 24.23
N PRO A 432 -23.15 -36.76 25.28
CA PRO A 432 -22.96 -35.31 25.19
C PRO A 432 -21.85 -34.89 24.22
N LYS A 433 -20.77 -35.68 24.10
CA LYS A 433 -19.69 -35.44 23.13
C LYS A 433 -20.15 -35.57 21.68
N LYS A 434 -21.10 -36.46 21.39
CA LYS A 434 -21.65 -36.64 20.04
C LYS A 434 -22.56 -35.48 19.67
N ASP A 435 -23.34 -34.97 20.64
CA ASP A 435 -24.27 -33.86 20.40
C ASP A 435 -23.51 -32.54 20.22
N GLN A 436 -22.48 -32.27 21.03
CA GLN A 436 -21.57 -31.14 20.81
C GLN A 436 -20.90 -31.18 19.42
N LEU A 437 -20.44 -32.35 18.99
CA LEU A 437 -19.81 -32.50 17.67
C LEU A 437 -20.82 -32.30 16.54
N LYS A 438 -22.11 -32.65 16.73
CA LYS A 438 -23.17 -32.37 15.75
C LYS A 438 -23.47 -30.87 15.64
N GLU A 439 -23.53 -30.15 16.77
CA GLU A 439 -23.73 -28.70 16.77
C GLU A 439 -22.57 -27.97 16.06
N ILE A 440 -21.34 -28.33 16.38
CA ILE A 440 -20.14 -27.79 15.71
C ILE A 440 -20.18 -28.13 14.21
N ASN A 441 -20.54 -29.36 13.85
CA ASN A 441 -20.65 -29.75 12.44
C ASN A 441 -21.75 -28.98 11.70
N LEU A 442 -22.87 -28.70 12.34
CA LEU A 442 -23.94 -27.89 11.76
C LEU A 442 -23.44 -26.46 11.47
N TYR A 443 -22.77 -25.84 12.44
CA TYR A 443 -22.14 -24.52 12.25
C TYR A 443 -21.09 -24.55 11.13
N ASN A 444 -20.24 -25.57 11.10
CA ASN A 444 -19.24 -25.73 10.04
C ASN A 444 -19.88 -25.84 8.65
N GLN A 445 -20.99 -26.56 8.53
CA GLN A 445 -21.72 -26.70 7.26
C GLN A 445 -22.44 -25.41 6.83
N GLN A 446 -23.03 -24.68 7.78
CA GLN A 446 -23.84 -23.50 7.48
C GLN A 446 -23.02 -22.21 7.33
N VAL A 447 -21.86 -22.11 7.99
CA VAL A 447 -21.07 -20.86 8.06
C VAL A 447 -19.67 -21.04 7.47
N ILE A 448 -18.89 -22.01 7.98
CA ILE A 448 -17.47 -22.13 7.63
C ILE A 448 -17.27 -22.61 6.19
N ILE A 449 -17.98 -23.65 5.74
CA ILE A 449 -17.86 -24.16 4.35
C ILE A 449 -18.22 -23.07 3.31
N PRO A 450 -19.32 -22.31 3.46
CA PRO A 450 -19.59 -21.18 2.57
C PRO A 450 -18.47 -20.13 2.55
N GLN A 451 -17.87 -19.80 3.70
CA GLN A 451 -16.75 -18.86 3.77
C GLN A 451 -15.48 -19.39 3.09
N LEU A 452 -15.14 -20.68 3.28
CA LEU A 452 -14.03 -21.34 2.60
C LEU A 452 -14.24 -21.35 1.08
N THR A 453 -15.47 -21.66 0.65
CA THR A 453 -15.85 -21.67 -0.77
C THR A 453 -15.80 -20.27 -1.36
N ALA A 454 -16.22 -19.24 -0.62
CA ALA A 454 -16.10 -17.86 -1.03
C ALA A 454 -14.63 -17.43 -1.18
N THR A 455 -13.77 -17.83 -0.25
CA THR A 455 -12.32 -17.58 -0.30
C THR A 455 -11.68 -18.23 -1.52
N LEU A 456 -11.98 -19.51 -1.77
CA LEU A 456 -11.50 -20.23 -2.95
C LEU A 456 -11.93 -19.55 -4.25
N ASN A 457 -13.21 -19.20 -4.36
CA ASN A 457 -13.74 -18.53 -5.54
C ASN A 457 -13.12 -17.14 -5.72
N PHE A 458 -12.93 -16.35 -4.66
CA PHE A 458 -12.27 -15.05 -4.76
C PHE A 458 -10.82 -15.18 -5.25
N ASN A 459 -10.08 -16.16 -4.72
CA ASN A 459 -8.72 -16.44 -5.15
C ASN A 459 -8.66 -16.82 -6.64
N GLN A 460 -9.55 -17.70 -7.09
CA GLN A 460 -9.59 -18.19 -8.47
C GLN A 460 -10.12 -17.15 -9.46
N ASP A 461 -11.19 -16.44 -9.10
CA ASP A 461 -11.89 -15.56 -10.01
C ASP A 461 -11.32 -14.16 -10.09
N TYR A 462 -10.61 -13.72 -9.06
CA TYR A 462 -10.04 -12.37 -9.00
C TYR A 462 -8.53 -12.40 -8.80
N LEU A 463 -8.03 -12.91 -7.66
CA LEU A 463 -6.62 -12.77 -7.29
C LEU A 463 -5.68 -13.39 -8.34
N ILE A 464 -5.90 -14.66 -8.68
CA ILE A 464 -5.08 -15.38 -9.67
C ILE A 464 -5.23 -14.74 -11.07
N LYS A 465 -6.44 -14.35 -11.48
CA LYS A 465 -6.66 -13.72 -12.80
C LYS A 465 -5.96 -12.37 -12.89
N SER A 466 -5.97 -11.56 -11.83
CA SER A 466 -5.26 -10.28 -11.79
C SER A 466 -3.74 -10.44 -11.93
N LEU A 467 -3.17 -11.46 -11.28
CA LEU A 467 -1.75 -11.79 -11.40
C LEU A 467 -1.39 -12.32 -12.79
N LYS A 468 -2.25 -13.15 -13.39
CA LYS A 468 -2.07 -13.63 -14.77
C LYS A 468 -2.07 -12.49 -15.78
N ALA A 469 -3.01 -11.55 -15.67
CA ALA A 469 -3.05 -10.37 -16.54
C ALA A 469 -1.77 -9.52 -16.40
N MET A 470 -1.32 -9.25 -15.16
CA MET A 470 -0.06 -8.53 -14.90
C MET A 470 1.16 -9.25 -15.47
N ARG A 471 1.21 -10.58 -15.35
CA ARG A 471 2.28 -11.40 -15.95
C ARG A 471 2.26 -11.30 -17.46
N ASN A 472 1.10 -11.45 -18.08
CA ASN A 472 0.96 -11.38 -19.53
C ASN A 472 1.41 -10.02 -20.07
N LEU A 473 1.07 -8.91 -19.39
CA LEU A 473 1.55 -7.57 -19.74
C LEU A 473 3.08 -7.47 -19.60
N THR A 474 3.63 -7.97 -18.49
CA THR A 474 5.08 -8.06 -18.25
C THR A 474 5.81 -8.82 -19.37
N GLN A 475 5.22 -9.90 -19.86
CA GLN A 475 5.77 -10.68 -20.98
C GLN A 475 5.71 -9.92 -22.31
N CYS A 476 4.64 -9.16 -22.56
CA CYS A 476 4.57 -8.27 -23.74
C CYS A 476 5.69 -7.23 -23.70
N GLN A 477 5.93 -6.63 -22.53
CA GLN A 477 7.05 -5.70 -22.33
C GLN A 477 8.41 -6.38 -22.58
N LEU A 478 8.64 -7.58 -22.05
CA LEU A 478 9.87 -8.35 -22.31
C LEU A 478 10.09 -8.66 -23.79
N LYS A 479 9.04 -9.02 -24.53
CA LYS A 479 9.12 -9.24 -25.98
C LYS A 479 9.50 -7.96 -26.71
N TYR A 480 8.89 -6.83 -26.35
CA TYR A 480 9.25 -5.52 -26.89
C TYR A 480 10.72 -5.16 -26.61
N LEU A 481 11.18 -5.29 -25.36
CA LEU A 481 12.57 -5.04 -24.98
C LEU A 481 13.54 -5.96 -25.73
N SER A 482 13.19 -7.24 -25.89
CA SER A 482 13.99 -8.20 -26.68
C SER A 482 14.19 -7.73 -28.12
N VAL A 483 13.13 -7.19 -28.75
CA VAL A 483 13.20 -6.64 -30.11
C VAL A 483 14.15 -5.44 -30.16
N LEU A 484 14.07 -4.51 -29.21
CA LEU A 484 14.99 -3.37 -29.15
C LEU A 484 16.46 -3.80 -29.10
N SER A 485 16.74 -4.86 -28.34
CA SER A 485 18.10 -5.42 -28.22
C SER A 485 18.55 -6.15 -29.48
N LYS A 486 17.65 -6.91 -30.13
CA LYS A 486 17.96 -7.58 -31.41
C LYS A 486 18.28 -6.58 -32.53
N LEU A 487 17.66 -5.40 -32.49
CA LEU A 487 17.92 -4.28 -33.39
C LEU A 487 19.14 -3.43 -32.96
N GLN A 488 19.82 -3.82 -31.87
CA GLN A 488 20.99 -3.15 -31.32
C GLN A 488 20.76 -1.69 -30.90
N ILE A 489 19.50 -1.29 -30.65
CA ILE A 489 19.16 0.05 -30.15
C ILE A 489 19.61 0.19 -28.69
N ILE A 490 19.55 -0.91 -27.94
CA ILE A 490 20.11 -1.07 -26.60
C ILE A 490 20.80 -2.43 -26.51
N ASP A 491 21.78 -2.57 -25.64
CA ASP A 491 22.47 -3.83 -25.38
C ASP A 491 22.42 -4.13 -23.88
N TYR A 492 21.52 -5.01 -23.48
CA TYR A 492 21.36 -5.40 -22.08
C TYR A 492 22.50 -6.31 -21.57
N THR A 493 23.32 -6.85 -22.47
CA THR A 493 24.49 -7.66 -22.10
C THR A 493 25.68 -6.79 -21.69
N LYS A 494 25.58 -5.48 -21.90
CA LYS A 494 26.63 -4.51 -21.59
C LYS A 494 26.13 -3.49 -20.59
N GLY A 495 26.97 -3.25 -19.59
CA GLY A 495 26.74 -2.21 -18.60
C GLY A 495 27.07 -0.82 -19.15
N PRO A 496 27.22 0.16 -18.25
CA PRO A 496 27.64 1.51 -18.62
C PRO A 496 28.97 1.52 -19.39
N ILE A 497 29.16 2.48 -20.31
CA ILE A 497 30.32 2.56 -21.22
C ILE A 497 31.67 2.57 -20.47
N ASN A 498 31.73 3.14 -19.25
CA ASN A 498 32.92 3.25 -18.42
C ASN A 498 32.79 2.42 -17.13
N ASN A 499 32.41 1.15 -17.25
CA ASN A 499 32.21 0.31 -16.07
C ASN A 499 33.55 -0.12 -15.44
N LEU A 500 33.70 0.09 -14.13
CA LEU A 500 34.85 -0.36 -13.34
C LEU A 500 34.67 -1.78 -12.77
N THR A 501 33.55 -2.44 -13.09
CA THR A 501 33.19 -3.76 -12.55
C THR A 501 32.59 -4.66 -13.63
N SER A 502 32.39 -5.94 -13.32
CA SER A 502 31.77 -6.91 -14.23
C SER A 502 30.24 -6.77 -14.25
N MET A 503 29.59 -7.32 -15.30
CA MET A 503 28.12 -7.43 -15.34
C MET A 503 27.57 -8.30 -14.23
N GLU A 504 28.32 -9.34 -13.85
CA GLU A 504 27.97 -10.23 -12.75
C GLU A 504 27.90 -9.47 -11.41
N ASN A 505 28.89 -8.62 -11.12
CA ASN A 505 28.88 -7.80 -9.91
C ASN A 505 27.73 -6.78 -9.94
N LEU A 506 27.43 -6.18 -11.10
CA LEU A 506 26.27 -5.29 -11.23
C LEU A 506 24.95 -6.03 -10.99
N TYR A 507 24.83 -7.26 -11.51
CA TYR A 507 23.67 -8.12 -11.27
C TYR A 507 23.47 -8.38 -9.77
N TYR A 508 24.51 -8.87 -9.08
CA TYR A 508 24.42 -9.16 -7.65
C TYR A 508 24.23 -7.91 -6.80
N LEU A 509 24.77 -6.76 -7.21
CA LEU A 509 24.51 -5.48 -6.53
C LEU A 509 23.03 -5.08 -6.66
N ARG A 510 22.47 -5.12 -7.87
CA ARG A 510 21.06 -4.79 -8.12
C ARG A 510 20.14 -5.73 -7.37
N MET A 511 20.45 -7.02 -7.42
CA MET A 511 19.60 -8.09 -6.90
C MET A 511 19.86 -8.41 -5.42
N LYS A 512 20.76 -7.66 -4.77
CA LYS A 512 21.12 -7.84 -3.36
C LYS A 512 19.92 -7.97 -2.41
N PRO A 513 18.83 -7.17 -2.53
CA PRO A 513 17.69 -7.28 -1.62
C PRO A 513 17.02 -8.67 -1.61
N TRP A 514 17.14 -9.43 -2.69
CA TRP A 514 16.54 -10.77 -2.82
C TRP A 514 17.55 -11.91 -2.61
N SER A 515 18.85 -11.60 -2.54
CA SER A 515 19.92 -12.61 -2.54
C SER A 515 19.95 -13.53 -1.31
N SER A 516 19.42 -13.07 -0.17
CA SER A 516 19.37 -13.86 1.06
C SER A 516 18.09 -14.69 1.22
N ILE A 517 17.15 -14.58 0.30
CA ILE A 517 15.85 -15.26 0.39
C ILE A 517 16.02 -16.70 -0.08
N GLY A 518 15.67 -17.66 0.79
CA GLY A 518 15.86 -19.08 0.49
C GLY A 518 14.91 -19.62 -0.58
N VAL A 519 13.61 -19.28 -0.47
CA VAL A 519 12.56 -19.75 -1.39
C VAL A 519 11.69 -18.56 -1.82
N PRO A 520 11.42 -18.34 -3.12
CA PRO A 520 11.88 -19.14 -4.25
C PRO A 520 13.38 -18.95 -4.46
N MET A 521 14.00 -19.95 -5.09
CA MET A 521 15.45 -19.96 -5.27
C MET A 521 15.91 -18.72 -6.03
N PHE A 522 16.82 -17.95 -5.43
CA PHE A 522 17.40 -16.77 -6.07
C PHE A 522 18.11 -17.16 -7.38
N PRO A 523 17.71 -16.60 -8.54
CA PRO A 523 18.33 -16.98 -9.81
C PRO A 523 19.81 -16.59 -9.89
N THR A 524 20.65 -17.46 -10.44
CA THR A 524 22.09 -17.16 -10.61
C THR A 524 22.32 -16.23 -11.79
N PHE A 525 23.47 -15.55 -11.81
CA PHE A 525 23.86 -14.72 -12.95
C PHE A 525 23.93 -15.54 -14.25
N GLU A 526 24.38 -16.79 -14.20
CA GLU A 526 24.48 -17.67 -15.38
C GLU A 526 23.09 -18.02 -15.95
N GLN A 527 22.11 -18.28 -15.07
CA GLN A 527 20.72 -18.50 -15.49
C GLN A 527 20.15 -17.26 -16.19
N TYR A 528 20.34 -16.08 -15.58
CA TYR A 528 19.95 -14.82 -16.19
C TYR A 528 20.66 -14.59 -17.54
N GLN A 529 21.98 -14.77 -17.59
CA GLN A 529 22.79 -14.55 -18.80
C GLN A 529 22.39 -15.49 -19.93
N SER A 530 22.06 -16.75 -19.63
CA SER A 530 21.58 -17.73 -20.61
C SER A 530 20.26 -17.29 -21.25
N VAL A 531 19.29 -16.89 -20.42
CA VAL A 531 17.99 -16.38 -20.89
C VAL A 531 18.17 -15.07 -21.67
N LEU A 532 18.97 -14.15 -21.13
CA LEU A 532 19.26 -12.87 -21.75
C LEU A 532 19.85 -13.06 -23.14
N THR A 533 20.90 -13.87 -23.28
CA THR A 533 21.59 -14.10 -24.55
C THR A 533 20.66 -14.74 -25.57
N THR A 534 19.91 -15.77 -25.16
CA THR A 534 18.95 -16.47 -26.02
C THR A 534 17.88 -15.53 -26.57
N ASN A 535 17.33 -14.68 -25.70
CA ASN A 535 16.18 -13.84 -26.03
C ASN A 535 16.56 -12.52 -26.71
N THR A 536 17.74 -11.97 -26.43
CA THR A 536 18.10 -10.61 -26.86
C THR A 536 19.13 -10.55 -27.97
N ALA A 537 19.90 -11.62 -28.22
CA ALA A 537 20.91 -11.64 -29.27
C ALA A 537 20.30 -11.50 -30.67
N PRO A 538 20.90 -10.70 -31.58
CA PRO A 538 20.54 -10.67 -32.99
C PRO A 538 20.64 -12.07 -33.64
N GLY A 539 19.92 -12.27 -34.75
CA GLY A 539 20.11 -13.47 -35.56
C GLY A 539 21.48 -13.49 -36.23
N SER A 540 21.92 -14.68 -36.69
CA SER A 540 23.21 -14.84 -37.38
C SER A 540 23.31 -14.02 -38.68
N ASN A 541 22.16 -13.65 -39.25
CA ASN A 541 22.07 -12.73 -40.38
C ASN A 541 20.85 -11.81 -40.25
N ASN A 542 20.79 -10.80 -41.12
CA ASN A 542 19.73 -9.79 -41.11
C ASN A 542 18.33 -10.40 -41.33
N LYS A 543 18.20 -11.41 -42.21
CA LYS A 543 16.94 -12.10 -42.50
C LYS A 543 16.38 -12.83 -41.26
N LEU A 544 17.23 -13.55 -40.53
CA LEU A 544 16.84 -14.24 -39.30
C LEU A 544 16.52 -13.26 -38.18
N THR A 545 17.24 -12.14 -38.10
CA THR A 545 16.92 -11.05 -37.15
C THR A 545 15.55 -10.48 -37.44
N LEU A 546 15.27 -10.14 -38.71
CA LEU A 546 13.97 -9.65 -39.15
C LEU A 546 12.84 -10.61 -38.79
N MET A 547 13.00 -11.91 -39.12
CA MET A 547 11.99 -12.94 -38.83
C MET A 547 11.68 -13.00 -37.32
N LYS A 548 12.71 -13.10 -36.46
CA LYS A 548 12.52 -13.16 -35.01
C LYS A 548 11.90 -11.88 -34.45
N CYS A 549 12.28 -10.72 -34.95
CA CYS A 549 11.69 -9.45 -34.51
C CYS A 549 10.20 -9.38 -34.88
N LEU A 550 9.82 -9.75 -36.10
CA LEU A 550 8.43 -9.75 -36.53
C LEU A 550 7.58 -10.77 -35.76
N GLU A 551 8.12 -11.96 -35.49
CA GLU A 551 7.45 -12.99 -34.66
C GLU A 551 7.18 -12.48 -33.24
N LEU A 552 8.19 -11.89 -32.59
CA LEU A 552 8.05 -11.33 -31.25
C LEU A 552 7.05 -10.17 -31.20
N LEU A 553 7.09 -9.25 -32.17
CA LEU A 553 6.16 -8.12 -32.24
C LEU A 553 4.73 -8.58 -32.52
N ALA A 554 4.53 -9.54 -33.43
CA ALA A 554 3.21 -10.11 -33.71
C ALA A 554 2.65 -10.82 -32.48
N SER A 555 3.47 -11.62 -31.81
CA SER A 555 3.10 -12.30 -30.56
C SER A 555 2.77 -11.31 -29.45
N ALA A 556 3.58 -10.26 -29.27
CA ALA A 556 3.32 -9.21 -28.28
C ALA A 556 1.99 -8.49 -28.58
N LYS A 557 1.77 -8.09 -29.84
CA LYS A 557 0.55 -7.38 -30.25
C LYS A 557 -0.71 -8.22 -30.05
N ASN A 558 -0.68 -9.50 -30.43
CA ASN A 558 -1.81 -10.40 -30.20
C ASN A 558 -2.09 -10.60 -28.71
N ASN A 559 -1.04 -10.76 -27.90
CA ASN A 559 -1.19 -10.91 -26.47
C ASN A 559 -1.71 -9.63 -25.80
N LEU A 560 -1.33 -8.44 -26.26
CA LEU A 560 -1.86 -7.19 -25.71
C LEU A 560 -3.39 -7.10 -25.81
N VAL A 561 -3.97 -7.52 -26.94
CA VAL A 561 -5.43 -7.58 -27.12
C VAL A 561 -6.09 -8.54 -26.11
N VAL A 562 -5.42 -9.67 -25.82
CA VAL A 562 -5.91 -10.63 -24.82
C VAL A 562 -5.87 -10.01 -23.42
N VAL A 563 -4.76 -9.37 -23.05
CA VAL A 563 -4.57 -8.75 -21.73
C VAL A 563 -5.54 -7.60 -21.49
N GLU A 564 -5.77 -6.76 -22.50
CA GLU A 564 -6.76 -5.68 -22.44
C GLU A 564 -8.16 -6.25 -22.11
N LYS A 565 -8.55 -7.34 -22.79
CA LYS A 565 -9.79 -8.05 -22.50
C LYS A 565 -9.81 -8.64 -21.08
N GLU A 566 -8.70 -9.19 -20.60
CA GLU A 566 -8.58 -9.71 -19.23
C GLU A 566 -8.80 -8.59 -18.19
N TYR A 567 -8.23 -7.41 -18.40
CA TYR A 567 -8.45 -6.26 -17.50
C TYR A 567 -9.88 -5.73 -17.56
N HIS A 568 -10.50 -5.65 -18.74
CA HIS A 568 -11.94 -5.31 -18.83
C HIS A 568 -12.82 -6.31 -18.09
N GLN A 569 -12.52 -7.61 -18.18
CA GLN A 569 -13.24 -8.65 -17.44
C GLN A 569 -13.06 -8.50 -15.92
N LEU A 570 -11.88 -8.11 -15.45
CA LEU A 570 -11.64 -7.80 -14.03
C LEU A 570 -12.44 -6.58 -13.57
N ILE A 571 -12.46 -5.51 -14.38
CA ILE A 571 -13.30 -4.32 -14.10
C ILE A 571 -14.78 -4.72 -14.02
N ASP A 572 -15.26 -5.54 -14.95
CA ASP A 572 -16.65 -6.03 -14.94
C ASP A 572 -16.95 -6.95 -13.75
N TYR A 573 -15.97 -7.72 -13.28
CA TYR A 573 -16.10 -8.53 -12.07
C TYR A 573 -16.26 -7.63 -10.84
N ILE A 574 -15.42 -6.60 -10.71
CA ILE A 574 -15.47 -5.64 -9.59
C ILE A 574 -16.79 -4.87 -9.59
N LYS A 575 -17.23 -4.36 -10.75
CA LYS A 575 -18.50 -3.62 -10.88
C LYS A 575 -19.74 -4.47 -10.56
N ARG A 576 -19.66 -5.79 -10.76
CA ARG A 576 -20.74 -6.74 -10.49
C ARG A 576 -20.59 -7.45 -9.13
N ASP A 577 -19.64 -7.03 -8.30
CA ASP A 577 -19.38 -7.71 -7.03
C ASP A 577 -20.58 -7.62 -6.10
N THR A 578 -21.30 -8.74 -5.96
CA THR A 578 -22.44 -8.89 -5.05
C THR A 578 -22.03 -9.34 -3.66
N LYS A 579 -20.76 -9.70 -3.47
CA LYS A 579 -20.24 -10.27 -2.22
C LYS A 579 -19.53 -9.24 -1.33
N ASN A 580 -19.50 -7.96 -1.74
CA ASN A 580 -18.95 -6.86 -0.96
C ASN A 580 -17.47 -7.09 -0.56
N ASN A 581 -16.70 -7.57 -1.55
CA ASN A 581 -15.25 -7.73 -1.49
C ASN A 581 -14.51 -6.41 -1.76
N PHE A 582 -15.10 -5.51 -2.55
CA PHE A 582 -14.51 -4.21 -2.91
C PHE A 582 -15.29 -3.07 -2.26
N LEU A 583 -14.62 -1.95 -2.03
CA LEU A 583 -15.27 -0.70 -1.66
C LEU A 583 -15.95 -0.07 -2.87
N GLN A 584 -17.13 0.53 -2.65
CA GLN A 584 -17.93 1.14 -3.71
C GLN A 584 -17.20 2.33 -4.37
N ASP A 585 -16.41 3.06 -3.59
CA ASP A 585 -15.61 4.22 -4.00
C ASP A 585 -14.10 3.90 -4.04
N SER A 586 -13.77 2.63 -4.35
CA SER A 586 -12.39 2.19 -4.55
C SER A 586 -11.76 2.79 -5.81
N LEU A 587 -10.46 3.09 -5.74
CA LEU A 587 -9.65 3.50 -6.90
C LEU A 587 -9.09 2.31 -7.69
N ILE A 588 -9.48 1.07 -7.36
CA ILE A 588 -9.08 -0.14 -8.08
C ILE A 588 -9.46 -0.12 -9.57
N ILE A 589 -10.58 0.50 -9.94
CA ILE A 589 -10.98 0.62 -11.35
C ILE A 589 -10.01 1.55 -12.07
N THR A 590 -9.68 2.69 -11.48
CA THR A 590 -8.68 3.62 -12.03
C THR A 590 -7.31 2.95 -12.18
N TRP A 591 -6.91 2.11 -11.23
CA TRP A 591 -5.69 1.31 -11.33
C TRP A 591 -5.67 0.42 -12.59
N TYR A 592 -6.76 -0.29 -12.87
CA TYR A 592 -6.85 -1.13 -14.08
C TYR A 592 -7.02 -0.30 -15.36
N GLU A 593 -7.68 0.85 -15.32
CA GLU A 593 -7.76 1.80 -16.44
C GLU A 593 -6.38 2.38 -16.80
N GLU A 594 -5.53 2.69 -15.81
CA GLU A 594 -4.14 3.08 -16.04
C GLU A 594 -3.30 1.95 -16.66
N LEU A 595 -3.53 0.69 -16.26
CA LEU A 595 -2.90 -0.48 -16.89
C LEU A 595 -3.35 -0.67 -18.35
N ILE A 596 -4.63 -0.47 -18.64
CA ILE A 596 -5.15 -0.47 -20.02
C ILE A 596 -4.50 0.66 -20.84
N SER A 597 -4.38 1.86 -20.26
CA SER A 597 -3.67 2.98 -20.90
C SER A 597 -2.19 2.65 -21.17
N ALA A 598 -1.54 1.88 -20.30
CA ALA A 598 -0.18 1.39 -20.53
C ALA A 598 -0.09 0.34 -21.65
N ILE A 599 -1.15 -0.47 -21.86
CA ILE A 599 -1.26 -1.38 -23.01
C ILE A 599 -1.31 -0.61 -24.32
N GLU A 600 -2.13 0.43 -24.39
CA GLU A 600 -2.23 1.30 -25.57
C GLU A 600 -0.88 1.94 -25.89
N GLN A 601 -0.22 2.51 -24.87
CA GLN A 601 1.11 3.09 -24.99
C GLN A 601 2.16 2.08 -25.50
N LEU A 602 2.15 0.84 -25.00
CA LEU A 602 3.05 -0.21 -25.48
C LEU A 602 2.72 -0.63 -26.91
N ASN A 603 1.44 -0.69 -27.29
CA ASN A 603 1.02 -1.00 -28.65
C ASN A 603 1.45 0.08 -29.66
N ASP A 604 1.44 1.35 -29.25
CA ASP A 604 1.97 2.46 -30.04
C ASP A 604 3.49 2.33 -30.24
N ASN A 605 4.22 2.03 -29.18
CA ASN A 605 5.66 1.76 -29.22
C ASN A 605 6.00 0.56 -30.13
N ILE A 606 5.21 -0.52 -30.07
CA ILE A 606 5.31 -1.70 -30.96
C ILE A 606 5.04 -1.30 -32.43
N SER A 607 4.05 -0.45 -32.66
CA SER A 607 3.71 0.03 -34.00
C SER A 607 4.79 0.94 -34.58
N GLN A 608 5.39 1.80 -33.74
CA GLN A 608 6.52 2.65 -34.12
C GLN A 608 7.73 1.81 -34.53
N ILE A 609 8.11 0.80 -33.74
CA ILE A 609 9.26 -0.06 -34.09
C ILE A 609 8.98 -0.91 -35.32
N SER A 610 7.75 -1.37 -35.52
CA SER A 610 7.34 -2.09 -36.74
C SER A 610 7.52 -1.24 -38.01
N LYS A 611 7.22 0.07 -37.93
CA LYS A 611 7.48 1.03 -39.02
C LYS A 611 8.99 1.20 -39.25
N ILE A 612 9.78 1.34 -38.18
CA ILE A 612 11.24 1.49 -38.27
C ILE A 612 11.89 0.25 -38.92
N ILE A 613 11.48 -0.95 -38.52
CA ILE A 613 11.93 -2.21 -39.15
C ILE A 613 11.58 -2.22 -40.63
N SER A 614 10.36 -1.78 -40.98
CA SER A 614 9.91 -1.76 -42.38
C SER A 614 10.70 -0.80 -43.26
N LEU A 615 11.19 0.31 -42.70
CA LEU A 615 12.04 1.30 -43.39
C LEU A 615 13.51 0.86 -43.50
N ASN A 616 13.96 -0.06 -42.65
CA ASN A 616 15.36 -0.49 -42.57
C ASN A 616 15.54 -1.99 -42.83
N LYS A 617 14.67 -2.60 -43.66
CA LYS A 617 14.66 -4.06 -43.89
C LYS A 617 16.01 -4.61 -44.34
N ASP A 618 16.80 -3.81 -45.05
CA ASP A 618 18.10 -4.22 -45.59
C ASP A 618 19.25 -4.14 -44.56
N ASP A 619 19.11 -3.29 -43.52
CA ASP A 619 20.10 -3.15 -42.44
C ASP A 619 19.43 -2.82 -41.09
N LEU A 620 19.26 -3.84 -40.26
CA LEU A 620 18.66 -3.74 -38.93
C LEU A 620 19.67 -3.41 -37.81
N LYS A 621 20.91 -3.01 -38.13
CA LYS A 621 21.89 -2.54 -37.13
C LYS A 621 21.63 -1.07 -36.79
N LEU A 622 20.67 -0.81 -35.91
CA LEU A 622 20.10 0.53 -35.71
C LEU A 622 20.78 1.38 -34.63
N LYS A 623 21.84 0.88 -33.98
CA LYS A 623 22.54 1.52 -32.85
C LYS A 623 22.90 3.00 -33.02
N LYS A 624 23.26 3.42 -34.25
CA LYS A 624 23.68 4.80 -34.56
C LYS A 624 22.53 5.69 -35.04
N LYS A 625 21.40 5.09 -35.42
CA LYS A 625 20.25 5.80 -36.00
C LYS A 625 19.22 6.14 -34.94
N TYR A 626 19.08 5.30 -33.92
CA TYR A 626 18.06 5.42 -32.90
C TYR A 626 18.62 5.13 -31.51
N LYS A 627 18.03 5.77 -30.51
CA LYS A 627 18.26 5.50 -29.09
C LYS A 627 16.91 5.40 -28.36
N ILE A 628 16.93 4.72 -27.22
CA ILE A 628 15.78 4.67 -26.33
C ILE A 628 15.60 5.99 -25.58
N ASN A 629 14.35 6.33 -25.27
CA ASN A 629 13.95 7.40 -24.38
C ASN A 629 12.95 6.83 -23.36
N ILE A 630 13.28 6.90 -22.07
CA ILE A 630 12.44 6.41 -20.99
C ILE A 630 11.82 7.62 -20.29
N THR A 631 10.49 7.69 -20.29
CA THR A 631 9.72 8.71 -19.56
C THR A 631 8.70 8.05 -18.66
N GLN A 632 8.06 8.83 -17.79
CA GLN A 632 6.89 8.38 -17.03
C GLN A 632 5.83 7.81 -17.99
N GLY A 633 5.31 6.63 -17.66
CA GLY A 633 4.25 5.96 -18.42
C GLY A 633 2.87 6.21 -17.81
N CYS A 634 1.84 5.65 -18.44
CA CYS A 634 0.46 5.78 -17.96
C CYS A 634 0.20 5.04 -16.64
N HIS A 635 1.03 4.04 -16.31
CA HIS A 635 0.96 3.30 -15.05
C HIS A 635 2.35 3.21 -14.41
N LYS A 636 2.42 3.30 -13.08
CA LYS A 636 3.69 3.39 -12.33
C LYS A 636 4.65 2.20 -12.53
N TYR A 637 4.12 1.02 -12.88
CA TYR A 637 4.91 -0.20 -13.16
C TYR A 637 5.35 -0.34 -14.62
N PHE A 638 4.91 0.54 -15.52
CA PHE A 638 5.19 0.45 -16.95
C PHE A 638 5.59 1.83 -17.48
N PRO A 639 6.87 2.25 -17.34
CA PRO A 639 7.34 3.48 -17.92
C PRO A 639 7.26 3.42 -19.45
N ASN A 640 7.14 4.59 -20.07
CA ASN A 640 7.13 4.69 -21.52
C ASN A 640 8.54 4.52 -22.08
N ILE A 641 8.81 3.38 -22.71
CA ILE A 641 10.08 3.11 -23.37
C ILE A 641 9.89 3.33 -24.87
N SER A 642 10.14 4.56 -25.31
CA SER A 642 9.98 5.00 -26.69
C SER A 642 11.32 5.06 -27.44
N ILE A 643 11.27 5.20 -28.76
CA ILE A 643 12.47 5.27 -29.61
C ILE A 643 12.54 6.64 -30.27
N ILE A 644 13.70 7.29 -30.19
CA ILE A 644 13.96 8.59 -30.83
C ILE A 644 15.18 8.53 -31.75
N PRO A 645 15.21 9.29 -32.87
CA PRO A 645 16.38 9.40 -33.71
C PRO A 645 17.59 9.94 -32.95
N CYS A 646 18.78 9.44 -33.27
CA CYS A 646 20.02 10.06 -32.83
C CYS A 646 20.20 11.38 -33.60
N ILE A 647 20.05 12.52 -32.92
CA ILE A 647 20.40 13.82 -33.50
C ILE A 647 21.92 13.81 -33.72
N SER A 648 22.34 13.90 -35.00
CA SER A 648 23.73 14.13 -35.35
C SER A 648 24.15 15.47 -34.77
N LYS A 649 25.05 15.46 -33.78
CA LYS A 649 25.86 16.63 -33.44
C LYS A 649 26.96 16.79 -34.47
#